data_AF-A0A3M0IXN5-F1
#
_entry.id   AF-A0A3M0IXN5-F1
#
_cell.length_a   1.000
_cell.length_b   1.000
_cell.length_c   1.000
_cell.angle_alpha   90.00
_cell.angle_beta   90.00
_cell.angle_gamma   90.00
#
_symmetry.space_group_name_H-M   'P 1'
#
loop_
_entity.id
_entity.type
_entity.pdbx_description
1 polymer ?
#
loop_
_entity_poly.entity_id
_entity_poly.type
_entity_poly.pdbx_seq_one_letter_code
_entity_poly.pdbx_strand_id
1 'polypeptide(L)'
;MTETVAAAPGAVRLNTATVTQYLSSQSSLAATLTGDGGGRRRVVLLRSAPRWDGPAEPVWGEGRTAGVAVAPSPLAVHELVLDHLTGRRPGPAVLVVLTDREQNELDPAITARVHKQRIDMVDSWDVVREAFGARQIDPRLKDVNWAAEALLDATPPGGWPPVPGGWLSRQYALTALAQRRLRLGRYDAEGGPRRPGEDRLDAQTLLHWSTGPGAPDRLLGLRGPERAGLTAFLGEEDQAGIAGRALLALVDAERGVDAAAFGLLCAALWQHAEPAPETYQARGRAERYLGDQHPAVGEQLDALVGAFGRSAEEYVSTLLTAGHRSGGADADQAREARRTSGIVLDRAAVLARQFGAEAAVGASPVLRGGLEARFTAVGRALAAGDTAAAAEAVRRLADHRLATDPEESARIERARMGQRLALWLATDPSADAPTVADAIQRHIAETGWADLALEHIEAGGDPDPVLKAAYDTLGRHVRDRRRQIDASFARSLAGWTQDGTRPGSMLTVETFLDRVVGPVVRRGEERRVLLLVLDGMSAAIANELGEELRRSWAEFDLLAEDTPRRRAMAAALPTVTAVSRTSLFAGTLMKGTQSDEKRLFPTLKLWSGAAAAVFHKDDLRTETAGDTFGPALTEALTDGRTHVAVVLNAIDDRLAKEQKLGDGAWRVDDVPGLRDLLRVAAAQGMAVIVTSDHGHVVDRHGTKADAATEPASARHRLPGGGPIGEREIALSGPRVVWPEPGASIVALWDADSRYTALMAGYHGGASLAEFTIPVLAFLPFGAEPPKEWRELGDQRPPWWAPEEAGRSASDERSAQPAGVAPKKGTAKPRKKQPNPESLPDALFDVAFTAGGDDALLTPTVVSRTEVLVAALLDSEMYQGQLDGLARKPQKEQVHQALAALLDAGGTLPVTALAQRAGMPTTRGDGFAAVLRQLLNYDGVQVLETLPDGRTLRLHEALLREQFALRAG
;
A
#
# COMPACT_ATOMS: atom_id res chain seq x y z
N MET A 1 -6.14 -15.42 -69.64
CA MET A 1 -5.10 -14.41 -69.96
C MET A 1 -5.77 -13.05 -69.91
N THR A 2 -5.74 -12.41 -68.75
CA THR A 2 -6.19 -11.03 -68.54
C THR A 2 -4.96 -10.16 -68.63
N GLU A 3 -4.81 -9.43 -69.74
CA GLU A 3 -3.73 -8.48 -69.92
C GLU A 3 -3.85 -7.36 -68.87
N THR A 4 -2.94 -7.39 -67.91
CA THR A 4 -2.72 -6.30 -66.96
C THR A 4 -2.08 -5.16 -67.74
N VAL A 5 -2.89 -4.23 -68.25
CA VAL A 5 -2.39 -2.95 -68.76
C VAL A 5 -1.74 -2.24 -67.58
N ALA A 6 -0.42 -2.13 -67.61
CA ALA A 6 0.36 -1.38 -66.64
C ALA A 6 -0.05 0.10 -66.70
N ALA A 7 -0.48 0.65 -65.56
CA ALA A 7 -0.76 2.07 -65.44
C ALA A 7 0.51 2.88 -65.74
N ALA A 8 0.38 3.94 -66.55
CA ALA A 8 1.47 4.88 -66.77
C ALA A 8 1.94 5.46 -65.41
N PRO A 9 3.27 5.61 -65.19
CA PRO A 9 3.80 6.14 -63.94
C PRO A 9 3.25 7.56 -63.69
N GLY A 10 2.55 7.76 -62.57
CA GLY A 10 2.04 9.07 -62.12
C GLY A 10 0.52 9.22 -61.99
N ALA A 11 -0.29 8.25 -62.43
CA ALA A 11 -1.75 8.34 -62.31
C ALA A 11 -2.27 7.73 -60.98
N VAL A 12 -2.52 8.58 -59.98
CA VAL A 12 -3.08 8.17 -58.67
C VAL A 12 -4.53 7.70 -58.83
N ARG A 13 -4.96 6.73 -58.03
CA ARG A 13 -6.36 6.30 -57.97
C ARG A 13 -7.18 7.31 -57.17
N LEU A 14 -8.25 7.84 -57.75
CA LEU A 14 -9.13 8.79 -57.07
C LEU A 14 -10.28 8.04 -56.38
N ASN A 15 -10.59 8.43 -55.14
CA ASN A 15 -11.72 7.88 -54.38
C ASN A 15 -12.92 8.84 -54.40
N THR A 16 -14.05 8.39 -53.84
CA THR A 16 -15.30 9.17 -53.80
C THR A 16 -15.12 10.55 -53.18
N ALA A 17 -14.41 10.64 -52.04
CA ALA A 17 -14.19 11.89 -51.34
C ALA A 17 -13.35 12.87 -52.17
N THR A 18 -12.28 12.39 -52.81
CA THR A 18 -11.42 13.22 -53.66
C THR A 18 -12.21 13.83 -54.82
N VAL A 19 -13.05 13.03 -55.48
CA VAL A 19 -13.85 13.49 -56.62
C VAL A 19 -14.94 14.48 -56.18
N THR A 20 -15.70 14.18 -55.12
CA THR A 20 -16.77 15.07 -54.65
C THR A 20 -16.24 16.38 -54.08
N GLN A 21 -15.11 16.34 -53.38
CA GLN A 21 -14.45 17.54 -52.87
C GLN A 21 -13.86 18.39 -54.01
N TYR A 22 -13.21 17.76 -55.00
CA TYR A 22 -12.74 18.46 -56.20
C TYR A 22 -13.88 19.18 -56.92
N LEU A 23 -15.01 18.50 -57.12
CA LEU A 23 -16.19 19.11 -57.75
C LEU A 23 -16.74 20.28 -56.92
N SER A 24 -16.79 20.13 -55.60
CA SER A 24 -17.29 21.16 -54.68
C SER A 24 -16.40 22.41 -54.62
N SER A 25 -15.09 22.28 -54.84
CA SER A 25 -14.16 23.41 -54.89
C SER A 25 -14.21 24.19 -56.21
N GLN A 26 -14.83 23.64 -57.26
CA GLN A 26 -14.98 24.33 -58.55
C GLN A 26 -16.17 25.30 -58.56
N SER A 27 -15.98 26.51 -58.02
CA SER A 27 -16.99 27.57 -58.04
C SER A 27 -17.46 27.94 -59.46
N SER A 28 -16.57 27.84 -60.47
CA SER A 28 -16.91 28.02 -61.89
C SER A 28 -17.83 26.91 -62.43
N LEU A 29 -17.64 25.67 -61.98
CA LEU A 29 -18.54 24.57 -62.36
C LEU A 29 -19.91 24.79 -61.73
N ALA A 30 -19.94 25.15 -60.44
CA ALA A 30 -21.18 25.42 -59.71
C ALA A 30 -21.97 26.61 -60.27
N ALA A 31 -21.30 27.70 -60.66
CA ALA A 31 -21.92 28.89 -61.27
C ALA A 31 -22.51 28.61 -62.66
N THR A 32 -21.88 27.73 -63.45
CA THR A 32 -22.41 27.35 -64.77
C THR A 32 -23.64 26.45 -64.70
N LEU A 33 -23.95 25.89 -63.53
CA LEU A 33 -25.12 25.05 -63.29
C LEU A 33 -26.33 25.83 -62.73
N THR A 34 -26.14 27.05 -62.20
CA THR A 34 -27.20 27.85 -61.55
C THR A 34 -27.71 29.06 -62.36
N GLY A 35 -26.99 29.51 -63.40
CA GLY A 35 -27.43 30.61 -64.29
C GLY A 35 -28.32 30.17 -65.47
N ASP A 36 -28.51 31.05 -66.47
CA ASP A 36 -29.25 30.85 -67.76
C ASP A 36 -28.84 29.60 -68.60
N GLY A 37 -27.92 28.78 -68.10
CA GLY A 37 -27.46 27.52 -68.65
C GLY A 37 -27.94 26.26 -67.91
N GLY A 38 -29.00 26.34 -67.09
CA GLY A 38 -29.51 25.27 -66.21
C GLY A 38 -29.88 23.91 -66.84
N GLY A 39 -29.71 23.73 -68.16
CA GLY A 39 -29.86 22.45 -68.87
C GLY A 39 -28.59 21.93 -69.55
N ARG A 40 -27.44 22.62 -69.43
CA ARG A 40 -26.23 22.25 -70.16
C ARG A 40 -25.42 21.19 -69.40
N ARG A 41 -25.26 20.04 -70.04
CA ARG A 41 -24.38 18.98 -69.56
C ARG A 41 -22.90 19.40 -69.58
N ARG A 42 -22.14 18.93 -68.60
CA ARG A 42 -20.72 19.24 -68.39
C ARG A 42 -19.94 17.95 -68.22
N VAL A 43 -18.74 17.92 -68.77
CA VAL A 43 -17.79 16.84 -68.58
C VAL A 43 -16.54 17.39 -67.90
N VAL A 44 -16.07 16.73 -66.86
CA VAL A 44 -14.83 17.02 -66.14
C VAL A 44 -13.87 15.86 -66.41
N LEU A 45 -12.71 16.14 -67.00
CA LEU A 45 -11.67 15.14 -67.23
C LEU A 45 -10.66 15.20 -66.08
N LEU A 46 -10.50 14.09 -65.36
CA LEU A 46 -9.50 13.96 -64.30
C LEU A 46 -8.45 12.91 -64.69
N ARG A 47 -7.18 13.27 -64.54
CA ARG A 47 -6.07 12.33 -64.70
C ARG A 47 -6.02 11.40 -63.49
N SER A 48 -6.31 10.12 -63.69
CA SER A 48 -6.26 9.10 -62.65
C SER A 48 -6.11 7.70 -63.24
N ALA A 49 -5.77 6.70 -62.42
CA ALA A 49 -5.95 5.32 -62.86
C ALA A 49 -7.42 5.11 -63.33
N PRO A 50 -7.67 4.43 -64.46
CA PRO A 50 -9.02 4.24 -65.01
C PRO A 50 -9.78 3.15 -64.25
N ARG A 51 -9.94 3.35 -62.94
CA ARG A 51 -10.64 2.46 -62.00
C ARG A 51 -11.50 3.29 -61.06
N TRP A 52 -12.71 2.82 -60.77
CA TRP A 52 -13.66 3.47 -59.87
C TRP A 52 -14.43 2.43 -59.06
N ASP A 53 -14.35 2.51 -57.73
CA ASP A 53 -15.07 1.63 -56.80
C ASP A 53 -16.10 2.40 -55.95
N GLY A 54 -16.33 3.66 -56.29
CA GLY A 54 -17.34 4.50 -55.63
C GLY A 54 -18.74 4.32 -56.23
N PRO A 55 -19.75 5.00 -55.69
CA PRO A 55 -21.09 5.01 -56.28
C PRO A 55 -21.04 5.55 -57.72
N ALA A 56 -21.94 5.08 -58.58
CA ALA A 56 -22.01 5.56 -59.96
C ALA A 56 -22.36 7.05 -60.07
N GLU A 57 -23.13 7.55 -59.09
CA GLU A 57 -23.58 8.94 -59.01
C GLU A 57 -23.36 9.53 -57.61
N PRO A 58 -22.10 9.84 -57.21
CA PRO A 58 -21.84 10.50 -55.93
C PRO A 58 -22.52 11.86 -55.80
N VAL A 59 -22.97 12.16 -54.58
CA VAL A 59 -23.51 13.47 -54.19
C VAL A 59 -22.36 14.41 -53.82
N TRP A 60 -22.42 15.66 -54.25
CA TRP A 60 -21.45 16.73 -53.99
C TRP A 60 -22.15 18.09 -53.79
N GLY A 61 -21.50 19.01 -53.06
CA GLY A 61 -22.05 20.34 -52.74
C GLY A 61 -23.42 20.32 -52.05
N GLU A 62 -24.29 21.27 -52.42
CA GLU A 62 -25.69 21.40 -51.95
C GLU A 62 -26.62 20.32 -52.57
N GLY A 63 -26.30 19.04 -52.41
CA GLY A 63 -27.16 17.92 -52.83
C GLY A 63 -27.14 17.59 -54.33
N ARG A 64 -26.13 18.02 -55.08
CA ARG A 64 -26.00 17.75 -56.53
C ARG A 64 -25.38 16.38 -56.77
N THR A 65 -25.72 15.71 -57.86
CA THR A 65 -25.08 14.44 -58.25
C THR A 65 -24.15 14.63 -59.45
N ALA A 66 -23.11 13.81 -59.56
CA ALA A 66 -22.24 13.73 -60.72
C ALA A 66 -22.06 12.27 -61.11
N GLY A 67 -22.18 11.94 -62.39
CA GLY A 67 -21.92 10.59 -62.89
C GLY A 67 -20.42 10.38 -62.98
N VAL A 68 -19.91 9.22 -62.61
CA VAL A 68 -18.48 8.89 -62.73
C VAL A 68 -18.28 7.74 -63.71
N ALA A 69 -17.34 7.90 -64.64
CA ALA A 69 -17.01 6.90 -65.64
C ALA A 69 -15.50 6.78 -65.82
N VAL A 70 -15.03 5.57 -66.12
CA VAL A 70 -13.62 5.30 -66.38
C VAL A 70 -13.39 5.18 -67.88
N ALA A 71 -12.27 5.75 -68.35
CA ALA A 71 -11.88 5.73 -69.75
C ALA A 71 -10.42 5.26 -69.88
N PRO A 72 -10.19 3.98 -70.24
CA PRO A 72 -8.84 3.42 -70.33
C PRO A 72 -8.11 3.79 -71.64
N SER A 73 -8.77 4.49 -72.57
CA SER A 73 -8.18 4.89 -73.86
C SER A 73 -8.69 6.26 -74.33
N PRO A 74 -7.97 6.94 -75.26
CA PRO A 74 -8.42 8.22 -75.81
C PRO A 74 -9.76 8.10 -76.54
N LEU A 75 -10.02 6.96 -77.18
CA LEU A 75 -11.30 6.69 -77.85
C LEU A 75 -12.45 6.57 -76.84
N ALA A 76 -12.21 5.92 -75.69
CA ALA A 76 -13.21 5.84 -74.62
C ALA A 76 -13.49 7.23 -74.03
N VAL A 77 -12.49 8.10 -73.90
CA VAL A 77 -12.69 9.51 -73.50
C VAL A 77 -13.59 10.22 -74.52
N HIS A 78 -13.30 10.05 -75.80
CA HIS A 78 -14.04 10.66 -76.90
C HIS A 78 -15.53 10.24 -76.91
N GLU A 79 -15.79 8.94 -76.80
CA GLU A 79 -17.14 8.37 -76.73
C GLU A 79 -17.92 8.90 -75.53
N LEU A 80 -17.35 8.79 -74.32
CA LEU A 80 -18.02 9.20 -73.08
C LEU A 80 -18.32 10.70 -73.04
N VAL A 81 -17.42 11.53 -73.57
CA VAL A 81 -17.62 13.00 -73.65
C VAL A 81 -18.77 13.32 -74.61
N LEU A 82 -18.75 12.75 -75.83
CA LEU A 82 -19.76 13.05 -76.84
C LEU A 82 -21.15 12.51 -76.46
N ASP A 83 -21.22 11.27 -75.97
CA ASP A 83 -22.50 10.68 -75.56
C ASP A 83 -23.13 11.43 -74.39
N HIS A 84 -22.31 11.96 -73.49
CA HIS A 84 -22.81 12.82 -72.42
C HIS A 84 -23.35 14.14 -72.95
N LEU A 85 -22.56 14.86 -73.76
CA LEU A 85 -22.93 16.18 -74.25
C LEU A 85 -24.11 16.16 -75.23
N THR A 86 -24.27 15.09 -76.00
CA THR A 86 -25.38 14.90 -76.95
C THR A 86 -26.66 14.35 -76.32
N GLY A 87 -26.64 14.04 -75.01
CA GLY A 87 -27.83 13.55 -74.30
C GLY A 87 -28.06 12.04 -74.41
N ARG A 88 -27.22 11.30 -75.14
CA ARG A 88 -27.35 9.84 -75.36
C ARG A 88 -27.14 9.02 -74.09
N ARG A 89 -26.33 9.53 -73.16
CA ARG A 89 -26.11 8.89 -71.86
C ARG A 89 -27.14 9.38 -70.83
N PRO A 90 -27.95 8.52 -70.18
CA PRO A 90 -28.78 8.94 -69.05
C PRO A 90 -27.90 9.22 -67.82
N GLY A 91 -28.27 10.20 -66.99
CA GLY A 91 -27.52 10.55 -65.79
C GLY A 91 -27.53 12.06 -65.47
N PRO A 92 -26.85 12.47 -64.40
CA PRO A 92 -26.83 13.85 -63.92
C PRO A 92 -26.14 14.81 -64.89
N ALA A 93 -26.33 16.11 -64.71
CA ALA A 93 -25.79 17.12 -65.61
C ALA A 93 -24.24 17.12 -65.69
N VAL A 94 -23.55 16.65 -64.66
CA VAL A 94 -22.08 16.57 -64.60
C VAL A 94 -21.62 15.12 -64.77
N LEU A 95 -20.70 14.88 -65.70
CA LEU A 95 -19.97 13.63 -65.86
C LEU A 95 -18.48 13.84 -65.52
N VAL A 96 -17.95 13.04 -64.62
CA VAL A 96 -16.51 12.94 -64.35
C VAL A 96 -15.96 11.74 -65.11
N VAL A 97 -14.99 11.97 -65.97
CA VAL A 97 -14.29 10.93 -66.73
C VAL A 97 -12.87 10.78 -66.17
N LEU A 98 -12.59 9.59 -65.64
CA LEU A 98 -11.32 9.19 -65.05
C LEU A 98 -10.45 8.48 -66.09
N THR A 99 -9.29 9.04 -66.43
CA THR A 99 -8.41 8.49 -67.47
C THR A 99 -6.94 8.63 -67.11
N ASP A 100 -6.11 7.66 -67.51
CA ASP A 100 -4.65 7.69 -67.32
C ASP A 100 -3.92 8.41 -68.46
N ARG A 101 -4.66 8.87 -69.48
CA ARG A 101 -4.13 9.55 -70.65
C ARG A 101 -3.63 10.97 -70.33
N GLU A 102 -2.59 11.38 -71.02
CA GLU A 102 -2.07 12.75 -70.99
C GLU A 102 -2.85 13.67 -71.93
N GLN A 103 -2.78 14.99 -71.67
CA GLN A 103 -3.55 15.97 -72.46
C GLN A 103 -3.19 15.96 -73.95
N ASN A 104 -1.92 15.70 -74.27
CA ASN A 104 -1.40 15.62 -75.64
C ASN A 104 -1.88 14.37 -76.39
N GLU A 105 -2.38 13.34 -75.69
CA GLU A 105 -2.96 12.13 -76.28
C GLU A 105 -4.45 12.30 -76.64
N LEU A 106 -5.08 13.40 -76.22
CA LEU A 106 -6.49 13.70 -76.46
C LEU A 106 -6.66 14.67 -77.63
N ASP A 107 -7.70 14.46 -78.44
CA ASP A 107 -8.08 15.39 -79.51
C ASP A 107 -8.36 16.80 -78.92
N PRO A 108 -7.70 17.86 -79.40
CA PRO A 108 -8.00 19.24 -79.01
C PRO A 108 -9.47 19.61 -79.11
N ALA A 109 -10.20 19.03 -80.08
CA ALA A 109 -11.64 19.24 -80.25
C ALA A 109 -12.46 18.65 -79.10
N ILE A 110 -12.06 17.52 -78.50
CA ILE A 110 -12.69 16.99 -77.29
C ILE A 110 -12.29 17.81 -76.09
N THR A 111 -11.01 18.14 -75.98
CA THR A 111 -10.47 18.93 -74.87
C THR A 111 -11.16 20.30 -74.77
N ALA A 112 -11.47 20.96 -75.89
CA ALA A 112 -12.21 22.23 -75.92
C ALA A 112 -13.67 22.15 -75.40
N ARG A 113 -14.26 20.94 -75.33
CA ARG A 113 -15.65 20.70 -74.93
C ARG A 113 -15.80 20.28 -73.47
N VAL A 114 -14.70 20.02 -72.77
CA VAL A 114 -14.69 19.67 -71.35
C VAL A 114 -14.49 20.90 -70.47
N HIS A 115 -14.84 20.79 -69.19
CA HIS A 115 -14.64 21.84 -68.19
C HIS A 115 -13.15 22.27 -68.15
N LYS A 116 -12.90 23.58 -68.10
CA LYS A 116 -11.55 24.21 -68.16
C LYS A 116 -10.71 23.92 -69.42
N GLN A 117 -11.30 23.29 -70.44
CA GLN A 117 -10.62 22.99 -71.70
C GLN A 117 -9.30 22.23 -71.53
N ARG A 118 -9.21 21.34 -70.53
CA ARG A 118 -8.00 20.56 -70.23
C ARG A 118 -8.36 19.30 -69.42
N ILE A 119 -7.43 18.36 -69.35
CA ILE A 119 -7.45 17.32 -68.32
C ILE A 119 -6.84 17.90 -67.05
N ASP A 120 -7.58 17.87 -65.95
CA ASP A 120 -7.07 18.33 -64.65
C ASP A 120 -6.37 17.19 -63.93
N MET A 121 -5.21 17.48 -63.33
CA MET A 121 -4.58 16.60 -62.36
C MET A 121 -5.02 17.01 -60.97
N VAL A 122 -5.60 16.08 -60.22
CA VAL A 122 -5.95 16.34 -58.82
C VAL A 122 -4.72 16.07 -57.96
N ASP A 123 -4.09 17.11 -57.42
CA ASP A 123 -3.08 16.93 -56.38
C ASP A 123 -3.81 16.44 -55.12
N SER A 124 -3.61 15.16 -54.78
CA SER A 124 -4.25 14.56 -53.61
C SER A 124 -3.90 15.30 -52.32
N TRP A 125 -2.72 15.92 -52.25
CA TRP A 125 -2.32 16.73 -51.10
C TRP A 125 -3.03 18.08 -51.06
N ASP A 126 -3.38 18.70 -52.19
CA ASP A 126 -4.21 19.92 -52.17
C ASP A 126 -5.61 19.64 -51.61
N VAL A 127 -6.17 18.46 -51.90
CA VAL A 127 -7.46 18.04 -51.34
C VAL A 127 -7.36 17.76 -49.84
N VAL A 128 -6.29 17.08 -49.40
CA VAL A 128 -6.00 16.89 -47.97
C VAL A 128 -5.79 18.24 -47.26
N ARG A 129 -5.10 19.20 -47.90
CA ARG A 129 -4.90 20.56 -47.36
C ARG A 129 -6.24 21.20 -47.00
N GLU A 130 -7.16 21.19 -47.95
CA GLU A 130 -8.48 21.79 -47.81
C GLU A 130 -9.33 21.02 -46.79
N ALA A 131 -9.26 19.69 -46.78
CA ALA A 131 -10.01 18.87 -45.83
C ALA A 131 -9.62 19.12 -44.36
N PHE A 132 -8.35 19.47 -44.12
CA PHE A 132 -7.80 19.86 -42.82
C PHE A 132 -7.83 21.37 -42.55
N GLY A 133 -8.40 22.17 -43.46
CA GLY A 133 -8.43 23.64 -43.33
C GLY A 133 -7.05 24.30 -43.25
N ALA A 134 -6.00 23.65 -43.78
CA ALA A 134 -4.64 24.14 -43.74
C ALA A 134 -4.36 25.18 -44.84
N ARG A 135 -3.45 26.11 -44.59
CA ARG A 135 -2.92 27.07 -45.58
C ARG A 135 -1.66 26.54 -46.27
N GLN A 136 -0.85 25.76 -45.56
CA GLN A 136 0.41 25.19 -46.04
C GLN A 136 0.55 23.71 -45.67
N ILE A 137 1.29 22.95 -46.48
CA ILE A 137 1.62 21.53 -46.27
C ILE A 137 3.13 21.38 -46.20
N ASP A 138 3.61 20.54 -45.28
CA ASP A 138 5.00 20.10 -45.21
C ASP A 138 5.43 19.36 -46.51
N PRO A 139 6.46 19.83 -47.24
CA PRO A 139 6.92 19.19 -48.47
C PRO A 139 7.23 17.70 -48.34
N ARG A 140 7.67 17.23 -47.16
CA ARG A 140 7.97 15.82 -46.88
C ARG A 140 6.76 14.90 -47.01
N LEU A 141 5.54 15.44 -46.90
CA LEU A 141 4.31 14.67 -47.12
C LEU A 141 4.15 14.23 -48.57
N LYS A 142 4.69 14.99 -49.53
CA LYS A 142 4.63 14.64 -50.96
C LYS A 142 5.39 13.36 -51.30
N ASP A 143 6.35 12.97 -50.47
CA ASP A 143 7.10 11.71 -50.60
C ASP A 143 6.34 10.50 -50.04
N VAL A 144 5.18 10.72 -49.40
CA VAL A 144 4.40 9.70 -48.67
C VAL A 144 3.05 9.46 -49.36
N ASN A 145 3.08 8.97 -50.60
CA ASN A 145 1.88 8.84 -51.45
C ASN A 145 0.75 7.99 -50.86
N TRP A 146 1.06 6.99 -50.03
CA TRP A 146 0.04 6.16 -49.38
C TRP A 146 -0.79 6.96 -48.36
N ALA A 147 -0.21 7.99 -47.73
CA ALA A 147 -0.84 8.72 -46.64
C ALA A 147 -1.95 9.65 -47.14
N ALA A 148 -1.79 10.26 -48.33
CA ALA A 148 -2.81 11.13 -48.91
C ALA A 148 -4.12 10.36 -49.16
N GLU A 149 -4.04 9.19 -49.78
CA GLU A 149 -5.21 8.35 -50.02
C GLU A 149 -5.84 7.85 -48.71
N ALA A 150 -5.01 7.41 -47.77
CA ALA A 150 -5.46 6.92 -46.46
C ALA A 150 -6.17 8.01 -45.63
N LEU A 151 -5.67 9.26 -45.65
CA LEU A 151 -6.28 10.41 -44.97
C LEU A 151 -7.65 10.78 -45.55
N LEU A 152 -7.79 10.74 -46.88
CA LEU A 152 -9.06 11.01 -47.53
C LEU A 152 -10.08 9.90 -47.27
N ASP A 153 -9.65 8.64 -47.31
CA ASP A 153 -10.50 7.48 -46.97
C ASP A 153 -10.93 7.45 -45.50
N ALA A 154 -10.05 7.86 -44.58
CA ALA A 154 -10.34 7.85 -43.14
C ALA A 154 -11.16 9.06 -42.64
N THR A 155 -11.59 9.97 -43.53
CA THR A 155 -12.25 11.23 -43.17
C THR A 155 -13.44 11.00 -42.22
N PRO A 156 -13.48 11.64 -41.04
CA PRO A 156 -14.57 11.45 -40.08
C PRO A 156 -15.88 12.13 -40.53
N PRO A 157 -17.04 11.68 -40.03
CA PRO A 157 -18.31 12.38 -40.22
C PRO A 157 -18.20 13.81 -39.67
N GLY A 158 -18.28 14.82 -40.54
CA GLY A 158 -18.08 16.23 -40.19
C GLY A 158 -16.72 16.83 -40.62
N GLY A 159 -15.83 16.05 -41.23
CA GLY A 159 -14.53 16.53 -41.73
C GLY A 159 -13.41 16.55 -40.68
N TRP A 160 -12.18 16.72 -41.14
CA TRP A 160 -11.03 16.77 -40.23
C TRP A 160 -11.04 18.08 -39.40
N PRO A 161 -10.68 18.03 -38.10
CA PRO A 161 -10.50 19.25 -37.32
C PRO A 161 -9.45 20.17 -37.95
N PRO A 162 -9.68 21.50 -37.95
CA PRO A 162 -8.78 22.44 -38.59
C PRO A 162 -7.42 22.46 -37.88
N VAL A 163 -6.34 22.49 -38.66
CA VAL A 163 -4.97 22.47 -38.11
C VAL A 163 -4.66 23.80 -37.41
N PRO A 164 -4.25 23.79 -36.12
CA PRO A 164 -3.81 24.98 -35.43
C PRO A 164 -2.65 25.67 -36.17
N GLY A 165 -2.78 26.97 -36.48
CA GLY A 165 -1.77 27.73 -37.22
C GLY A 165 -1.74 27.51 -38.73
N GLY A 166 -2.57 26.62 -39.28
CA GLY A 166 -2.74 26.44 -40.73
C GLY A 166 -1.57 25.76 -41.45
N TRP A 167 -0.64 25.12 -40.75
CA TRP A 167 0.42 24.30 -41.36
C TRP A 167 0.23 22.82 -41.02
N LEU A 168 -0.11 22.02 -42.04
CA LEU A 168 -0.22 20.56 -41.92
C LEU A 168 1.18 19.92 -41.99
N SER A 169 1.73 19.55 -40.84
CA SER A 169 3.00 18.82 -40.74
C SER A 169 2.83 17.31 -40.99
N ARG A 170 3.91 16.62 -41.39
CA ARG A 170 3.92 15.16 -41.50
C ARG A 170 3.46 14.49 -40.21
N GLN A 171 4.00 14.97 -39.10
CA GLN A 171 3.69 14.49 -37.75
C GLN A 171 2.19 14.59 -37.45
N TYR A 172 1.60 15.79 -37.63
CA TYR A 172 0.19 16.01 -37.32
C TYR A 172 -0.73 15.15 -38.20
N ALA A 173 -0.44 15.08 -39.50
CA ALA A 173 -1.24 14.31 -40.44
C ALA A 173 -1.24 12.80 -40.11
N LEU A 174 -0.05 12.23 -39.86
CA LEU A 174 0.09 10.82 -39.55
C LEU A 174 -0.44 10.47 -38.15
N THR A 175 -0.29 11.35 -37.16
CA THR A 175 -0.92 11.19 -35.84
C THR A 175 -2.45 11.15 -35.96
N ALA A 176 -3.04 12.09 -36.70
CA ALA A 176 -4.49 12.13 -36.92
C ALA A 176 -5.00 10.87 -37.65
N LEU A 177 -4.24 10.38 -38.64
CA LEU A 177 -4.55 9.13 -39.34
C LEU A 177 -4.48 7.92 -38.40
N ALA A 178 -3.40 7.78 -37.63
CA ALA A 178 -3.20 6.68 -36.69
C ALA A 178 -4.30 6.67 -35.62
N GLN A 179 -4.62 7.82 -35.02
CA GLN A 179 -5.72 7.95 -34.07
C GLN A 179 -7.05 7.49 -34.67
N ARG A 180 -7.33 7.87 -35.93
CA ARG A 180 -8.58 7.51 -36.59
C ARG A 180 -8.67 6.03 -36.94
N ARG A 181 -7.61 5.45 -37.51
CA ARG A 181 -7.58 4.05 -37.97
C ARG A 181 -7.53 3.07 -36.81
N LEU A 182 -6.70 3.36 -35.80
CA LEU A 182 -6.53 2.50 -34.64
C LEU A 182 -7.58 2.77 -33.54
N ARG A 183 -8.35 3.86 -33.67
CA ARG A 183 -9.30 4.40 -32.69
C ARG A 183 -8.63 4.73 -31.36
N LEU A 184 -7.62 5.59 -31.42
CA LEU A 184 -6.89 6.12 -30.27
C LEU A 184 -7.32 7.56 -29.97
N GLY A 185 -7.09 7.99 -28.74
CA GLY A 185 -7.34 9.36 -28.28
C GLY A 185 -8.79 9.77 -28.53
N ARG A 186 -9.00 10.86 -29.29
CA ARG A 186 -10.33 11.42 -29.56
C ARG A 186 -11.31 10.49 -30.30
N TYR A 187 -10.84 9.39 -30.86
CA TYR A 187 -11.66 8.41 -31.58
C TYR A 187 -11.86 7.11 -30.81
N ASP A 188 -11.39 7.04 -29.57
CA ASP A 188 -11.67 5.92 -28.69
C ASP A 188 -13.19 5.83 -28.46
N ALA A 189 -13.72 4.61 -28.56
CA ALA A 189 -15.16 4.34 -28.56
C ALA A 189 -15.75 4.32 -27.13
N GLU A 190 -14.90 4.31 -26.11
CA GLU A 190 -15.29 4.35 -24.70
C GLU A 190 -15.14 5.79 -24.20
N GLY A 191 -16.26 6.49 -23.96
CA GLY A 191 -16.31 7.91 -23.59
C GLY A 191 -15.73 8.24 -22.20
N GLY A 192 -14.46 7.94 -21.97
CA GLY A 192 -13.70 8.31 -20.79
C GLY A 192 -13.35 9.81 -20.75
N PRO A 193 -13.12 10.38 -19.55
CA PRO A 193 -12.76 11.78 -19.41
C PRO A 193 -11.37 12.05 -19.99
N ARG A 194 -11.33 13.08 -20.84
CA ARG A 194 -10.16 13.61 -21.54
C ARG A 194 -8.99 13.90 -20.59
N ARG A 195 -7.84 13.27 -20.76
CA ARG A 195 -6.58 13.64 -20.09
C ARG A 195 -5.82 14.70 -20.90
N PRO A 196 -5.26 15.74 -20.26
CA PRO A 196 -4.36 16.67 -20.95
C PRO A 196 -3.11 15.94 -21.46
N GLY A 197 -2.89 15.91 -22.78
CA GLY A 197 -1.74 15.23 -23.42
C GLY A 197 -2.07 14.03 -24.34
N GLU A 198 -3.36 13.67 -24.51
CA GLU A 198 -3.88 12.54 -25.32
C GLU A 198 -3.56 12.54 -26.83
N ASP A 199 -2.79 13.51 -27.32
CA ASP A 199 -2.36 13.56 -28.73
C ASP A 199 -1.03 12.83 -28.99
N ARG A 200 -0.39 12.27 -27.96
CA ARG A 200 0.88 11.53 -28.10
C ARG A 200 0.62 10.05 -28.39
N LEU A 201 1.37 9.49 -29.35
CA LEU A 201 1.34 8.07 -29.71
C LEU A 201 2.57 7.35 -29.14
N ASP A 202 2.73 7.42 -27.81
CA ASP A 202 3.86 6.82 -27.11
C ASP A 202 3.66 5.31 -26.87
N ALA A 203 4.71 4.67 -26.32
CA ALA A 203 4.70 3.23 -26.05
C ALA A 203 3.60 2.84 -25.04
N GLN A 204 3.30 3.71 -24.07
CA GLN A 204 2.25 3.48 -23.07
C GLN A 204 0.86 3.45 -23.73
N THR A 205 0.61 4.38 -24.65
CA THR A 205 -0.63 4.45 -25.43
C THR A 205 -0.82 3.21 -26.31
N LEU A 206 0.24 2.75 -26.98
CA LEU A 206 0.18 1.55 -27.82
C LEU A 206 0.04 0.26 -26.99
N LEU A 207 0.69 0.17 -25.84
CA LEU A 207 0.51 -0.95 -24.92
C LEU A 207 -0.93 -1.01 -24.41
N HIS A 208 -1.51 0.13 -24.04
CA HIS A 208 -2.92 0.21 -23.67
C HIS A 208 -3.84 -0.25 -24.80
N TRP A 209 -3.65 0.31 -25.99
CA TRP A 209 -4.38 -0.09 -27.18
C TRP A 209 -4.29 -1.59 -27.47
N SER A 210 -3.12 -2.20 -27.31
CA SER A 210 -2.92 -3.63 -27.58
C SER A 210 -3.76 -4.55 -26.69
N THR A 211 -4.15 -4.08 -25.50
CA THR A 211 -5.03 -4.81 -24.57
C THR A 211 -6.52 -4.70 -24.93
N GLY A 212 -6.88 -3.80 -25.85
CA GLY A 212 -8.24 -3.62 -26.32
C GLY A 212 -8.75 -4.79 -27.18
N PRO A 213 -10.01 -5.24 -27.03
CA PRO A 213 -10.57 -6.30 -27.86
C PRO A 213 -10.52 -5.96 -29.36
N GLY A 214 -9.82 -6.79 -30.15
CA GLY A 214 -9.68 -6.63 -31.60
C GLY A 214 -8.97 -5.34 -32.03
N ALA A 215 -8.26 -4.66 -31.12
CA ALA A 215 -7.50 -3.46 -31.45
C ALA A 215 -6.32 -3.76 -32.41
N PRO A 216 -5.44 -4.73 -32.12
CA PRO A 216 -4.35 -5.11 -33.03
C PRO A 216 -4.81 -5.47 -34.45
N ASP A 217 -5.96 -6.13 -34.58
CA ASP A 217 -6.54 -6.53 -35.87
C ASP A 217 -6.85 -5.33 -36.78
N ARG A 218 -7.09 -4.14 -36.20
CA ARG A 218 -7.33 -2.90 -36.95
C ARG A 218 -6.10 -2.48 -37.76
N LEU A 219 -4.89 -2.71 -37.24
CA LEU A 219 -3.65 -2.43 -37.97
C LEU A 219 -3.43 -3.48 -39.07
N LEU A 220 -3.67 -4.76 -38.75
CA LEU A 220 -3.53 -5.86 -39.71
C LEU A 220 -4.50 -5.76 -40.89
N GLY A 221 -5.71 -5.26 -40.66
CA GLY A 221 -6.73 -5.02 -41.67
C GLY A 221 -6.48 -3.85 -42.61
N LEU A 222 -5.43 -3.04 -42.37
CA LEU A 222 -5.05 -1.95 -43.27
C LEU A 222 -4.38 -2.48 -44.55
N ARG A 223 -4.42 -1.66 -45.60
CA ARG A 223 -3.77 -1.97 -46.88
C ARG A 223 -2.25 -2.02 -46.70
N GLY A 224 -1.56 -2.91 -47.41
CA GLY A 224 -0.11 -3.15 -47.24
C GLY A 224 0.76 -1.87 -47.14
N PRO A 225 0.68 -0.92 -48.09
CA PRO A 225 1.46 0.33 -48.03
C PRO A 225 1.10 1.23 -46.84
N GLU A 226 -0.18 1.27 -46.47
CA GLU A 226 -0.69 2.05 -45.34
C GLU A 226 -0.27 1.45 -44.00
N ARG A 227 -0.34 0.12 -43.87
CA ARG A 227 0.14 -0.63 -42.71
C ARG A 227 1.64 -0.42 -42.50
N ALA A 228 2.46 -0.67 -43.53
CA ALA A 228 3.90 -0.51 -43.44
C ALA A 228 4.30 0.94 -43.09
N GLY A 229 3.62 1.92 -43.69
CA GLY A 229 3.86 3.33 -43.43
C GLY A 229 3.48 3.77 -42.01
N LEU A 230 2.34 3.32 -41.48
CA LEU A 230 1.95 3.59 -40.10
C LEU A 230 2.82 2.86 -39.08
N THR A 231 3.21 1.61 -39.35
CA THR A 231 4.15 0.86 -38.52
C THR A 231 5.50 1.59 -38.41
N ALA A 232 6.04 2.07 -39.54
CA ALA A 232 7.27 2.85 -39.53
C ALA A 232 7.13 4.15 -38.73
N PHE A 233 6.03 4.89 -38.94
CA PHE A 233 5.77 6.15 -38.23
C PHE A 233 5.61 5.96 -36.72
N LEU A 234 4.83 4.97 -36.28
CA LEU A 234 4.62 4.68 -34.85
C LEU A 234 5.92 4.23 -34.16
N GLY A 235 6.86 3.63 -34.90
CA GLY A 235 8.18 3.24 -34.42
C GLY A 235 9.24 4.36 -34.41
N GLU A 236 8.89 5.59 -34.79
CA GLU A 236 9.80 6.74 -34.71
C GLU A 236 10.04 7.17 -33.26
N GLU A 237 11.21 7.76 -32.99
CA GLU A 237 11.64 8.16 -31.63
C GLU A 237 10.69 9.17 -30.99
N ASP A 238 10.12 10.08 -31.79
CA ASP A 238 9.13 11.06 -31.34
C ASP A 238 7.76 10.43 -30.99
N GLN A 239 7.52 9.17 -31.39
CA GLN A 239 6.28 8.41 -31.14
C GLN A 239 6.52 7.35 -30.04
N ALA A 240 6.31 6.06 -30.34
CA ALA A 240 6.53 4.97 -29.40
C ALA A 240 7.98 4.43 -29.44
N GLY A 241 8.81 4.95 -30.34
CA GLY A 241 10.23 4.66 -30.43
C GLY A 241 10.54 3.17 -30.57
N ILE A 242 11.65 2.77 -29.96
CA ILE A 242 12.17 1.39 -30.03
C ILE A 242 11.18 0.38 -29.41
N ALA A 243 10.52 0.74 -28.31
CA ALA A 243 9.51 -0.11 -27.67
C ALA A 243 8.29 -0.32 -28.58
N GLY A 244 7.85 0.74 -29.27
CA GLY A 244 6.81 0.66 -30.28
C GLY A 244 7.14 -0.30 -31.42
N ARG A 245 8.40 -0.32 -31.90
CA ARG A 245 8.83 -1.27 -32.94
C ARG A 245 8.69 -2.72 -32.52
N ALA A 246 9.02 -3.04 -31.27
CA ALA A 246 8.84 -4.39 -30.73
C ALA A 246 7.37 -4.79 -30.67
N LEU A 247 6.50 -3.87 -30.19
CA LEU A 247 5.06 -4.08 -30.14
C LEU A 247 4.48 -4.31 -31.53
N LEU A 248 4.85 -3.49 -32.50
CA LEU A 248 4.33 -3.58 -33.87
C LEU A 248 4.82 -4.85 -34.57
N ALA A 249 6.04 -5.33 -34.28
CA ALA A 249 6.50 -6.64 -34.75
C ALA A 249 5.64 -7.79 -34.20
N LEU A 250 5.19 -7.72 -32.93
CA LEU A 250 4.23 -8.69 -32.38
C LEU A 250 2.87 -8.60 -33.07
N VAL A 251 2.41 -7.38 -33.39
CA VAL A 251 1.15 -7.20 -34.14
C VAL A 251 1.25 -7.83 -35.52
N ASP A 252 2.33 -7.58 -36.26
CA ASP A 252 2.58 -8.17 -37.58
C ASP A 252 2.71 -9.70 -37.52
N ALA A 253 3.16 -10.25 -36.40
CA ALA A 253 3.20 -11.69 -36.11
C ALA A 253 1.87 -12.27 -35.57
N GLU A 254 0.76 -11.52 -35.65
CA GLU A 254 -0.58 -11.88 -35.15
C GLU A 254 -0.62 -12.18 -33.64
N ARG A 255 0.29 -11.57 -32.88
CA ARG A 255 0.46 -11.74 -31.42
C ARG A 255 0.33 -10.40 -30.66
N GLY A 256 -0.25 -9.40 -31.30
CA GLY A 256 -0.38 -8.05 -30.74
C GLY A 256 -1.13 -8.01 -29.40
N VAL A 257 -2.12 -8.89 -29.19
CA VAL A 257 -2.88 -9.00 -27.93
C VAL A 257 -2.02 -9.41 -26.74
N ASP A 258 -0.89 -10.09 -27.00
CA ASP A 258 0.04 -10.56 -25.97
C ASP A 258 1.15 -9.52 -25.68
N ALA A 259 1.15 -8.35 -26.33
CA ALA A 259 2.26 -7.41 -26.28
C ALA A 259 2.63 -6.99 -24.84
N ALA A 260 1.65 -6.57 -24.03
CA ALA A 260 1.92 -6.17 -22.64
C ALA A 260 2.45 -7.35 -21.80
N ALA A 261 1.85 -8.53 -21.95
CA ALA A 261 2.24 -9.73 -21.20
C ALA A 261 3.64 -10.24 -21.59
N PHE A 262 3.94 -10.26 -22.88
CA PHE A 262 5.26 -10.61 -23.42
C PHE A 262 6.31 -9.56 -23.03
N GLY A 263 5.96 -8.28 -23.03
CA GLY A 263 6.82 -7.21 -22.55
C GLY A 263 7.24 -7.38 -21.09
N LEU A 264 6.32 -7.76 -20.19
CA LEU A 264 6.68 -8.10 -18.80
C LEU A 264 7.67 -9.26 -18.72
N LEU A 265 7.50 -10.28 -19.56
CA LEU A 265 8.43 -11.39 -19.63
C LEU A 265 9.80 -10.93 -20.15
N CYS A 266 9.84 -10.05 -21.15
CA CYS A 266 11.07 -9.43 -21.64
C CYS A 266 11.78 -8.65 -20.52
N ALA A 267 11.05 -7.90 -19.69
CA ALA A 267 11.62 -7.23 -18.53
C ALA A 267 12.24 -8.24 -17.55
N ALA A 268 11.52 -9.30 -17.20
CA ALA A 268 12.04 -10.36 -16.34
C ALA A 268 13.32 -10.99 -16.89
N LEU A 269 13.34 -11.36 -18.18
CA LEU A 269 14.44 -12.07 -18.81
C LEU A 269 15.67 -11.19 -19.10
N TRP A 270 15.49 -9.93 -19.52
CA TRP A 270 16.59 -9.05 -19.96
C TRP A 270 17.05 -8.03 -18.90
N GLN A 271 16.22 -7.71 -17.90
CA GLN A 271 16.56 -6.68 -16.90
C GLN A 271 16.81 -7.25 -15.51
N HIS A 272 15.97 -8.18 -15.05
CA HIS A 272 15.96 -8.61 -13.65
C HIS A 272 16.65 -9.95 -13.42
N ALA A 273 16.58 -10.87 -14.39
CA ALA A 273 17.15 -12.20 -14.23
C ALA A 273 18.69 -12.17 -14.27
N GLU A 274 19.29 -12.93 -13.36
CA GLU A 274 20.73 -13.19 -13.38
C GLU A 274 21.15 -13.90 -14.68
N PRO A 275 22.36 -13.62 -15.20
CA PRO A 275 22.90 -14.32 -16.36
C PRO A 275 23.16 -15.80 -16.08
N ALA A 276 22.20 -16.66 -16.44
CA ALA A 276 22.28 -18.11 -16.29
C ALA A 276 21.98 -18.83 -17.63
N PRO A 277 22.51 -20.05 -17.86
CA PRO A 277 22.24 -20.82 -19.08
C PRO A 277 20.74 -20.97 -19.39
N GLU A 278 19.92 -21.17 -18.37
CA GLU A 278 18.48 -21.30 -18.46
C GLU A 278 17.82 -19.99 -18.92
N THR A 279 18.30 -18.85 -18.41
CA THR A 279 17.86 -17.50 -18.83
C THR A 279 18.15 -17.29 -20.32
N TYR A 280 19.35 -17.64 -20.80
CA TYR A 280 19.70 -17.49 -22.22
C TYR A 280 18.89 -18.43 -23.14
N GLN A 281 18.60 -19.65 -22.70
CA GLN A 281 17.72 -20.56 -23.45
C GLN A 281 16.28 -20.02 -23.54
N ALA A 282 15.77 -19.44 -22.45
CA ALA A 282 14.46 -18.80 -22.45
C ALA A 282 14.44 -17.54 -23.34
N ARG A 283 15.50 -16.72 -23.32
CA ARG A 283 15.67 -15.57 -24.24
C ARG A 283 15.59 -16.02 -25.71
N GLY A 284 16.34 -17.05 -26.10
CA GLY A 284 16.31 -17.56 -27.48
C GLY A 284 14.93 -18.10 -27.92
N ARG A 285 14.12 -18.65 -26.99
CA ARG A 285 12.72 -19.03 -27.28
C ARG A 285 11.81 -17.80 -27.40
N ALA A 286 12.00 -16.80 -26.54
CA ALA A 286 11.25 -15.55 -26.56
C ALA A 286 11.56 -14.70 -27.81
N GLU A 287 12.81 -14.67 -28.29
CA GLU A 287 13.19 -13.95 -29.52
C GLU A 287 12.41 -14.43 -30.74
N ARG A 288 12.23 -15.75 -30.88
CA ARG A 288 11.39 -16.36 -31.94
C ARG A 288 9.92 -15.96 -31.82
N TYR A 289 9.50 -15.45 -30.67
CA TYR A 289 8.14 -15.00 -30.47
C TYR A 289 7.83 -13.68 -31.19
N LEU A 290 8.85 -12.88 -31.51
CA LEU A 290 8.75 -11.61 -32.26
C LEU A 290 8.52 -11.80 -33.78
N GLY A 291 8.46 -13.05 -34.27
CA GLY A 291 8.24 -13.39 -35.68
C GLY A 291 9.49 -13.89 -36.41
N ASP A 292 9.29 -14.39 -37.63
CA ASP A 292 10.35 -15.02 -38.45
C ASP A 292 11.36 -14.00 -39.02
N GLN A 293 10.95 -12.73 -39.15
CA GLN A 293 11.83 -11.61 -39.52
C GLN A 293 12.06 -10.75 -38.29
N HIS A 294 13.21 -10.94 -37.63
CA HIS A 294 13.53 -10.17 -36.43
C HIS A 294 13.70 -8.67 -36.77
N PRO A 295 13.13 -7.76 -35.96
CA PRO A 295 13.24 -6.32 -36.18
C PRO A 295 14.67 -5.78 -35.97
N ALA A 296 15.52 -6.55 -35.32
CA ALA A 296 16.92 -6.26 -35.05
C ALA A 296 17.70 -7.57 -34.78
N VAL A 297 19.03 -7.51 -34.77
CA VAL A 297 19.91 -8.67 -34.48
C VAL A 297 20.99 -8.31 -33.47
N GLY A 298 21.44 -9.29 -32.67
CA GLY A 298 22.50 -9.11 -31.68
C GLY A 298 22.18 -8.03 -30.65
N GLU A 299 23.14 -7.16 -30.34
CA GLU A 299 23.00 -6.10 -29.34
C GLU A 299 21.82 -5.14 -29.61
N GLN A 300 21.47 -4.94 -30.89
CA GLN A 300 20.32 -4.10 -31.25
C GLN A 300 18.99 -4.75 -30.86
N LEU A 301 18.91 -6.08 -30.90
CA LEU A 301 17.75 -6.82 -30.43
C LEU A 301 17.64 -6.75 -28.90
N ASP A 302 18.75 -6.89 -28.19
CA ASP A 302 18.79 -6.75 -26.73
C ASP A 302 18.35 -5.34 -26.28
N ALA A 303 18.83 -4.29 -26.97
CA ALA A 303 18.40 -2.92 -26.72
C ALA A 303 16.89 -2.74 -26.98
N LEU A 304 16.38 -3.36 -28.05
CA LEU A 304 14.97 -3.30 -28.43
C LEU A 304 14.06 -3.99 -27.42
N VAL A 305 14.39 -5.23 -27.07
CA VAL A 305 13.64 -6.04 -26.11
C VAL A 305 13.73 -5.45 -24.70
N GLY A 306 14.89 -4.92 -24.31
CA GLY A 306 15.08 -4.22 -23.05
C GLY A 306 14.22 -2.96 -22.93
N ALA A 307 14.19 -2.11 -23.97
CA ALA A 307 13.35 -0.91 -23.99
C ALA A 307 11.84 -1.25 -23.98
N PHE A 308 11.44 -2.28 -24.73
CA PHE A 308 10.08 -2.79 -24.73
C PHE A 308 9.66 -3.31 -23.35
N GLY A 309 10.52 -4.11 -22.71
CA GLY A 309 10.27 -4.62 -21.37
C GLY A 309 10.09 -3.51 -20.34
N ARG A 310 10.95 -2.47 -20.35
CA ARG A 310 10.82 -1.33 -19.42
C ARG A 310 9.48 -0.62 -19.60
N SER A 311 9.08 -0.40 -20.85
CA SER A 311 7.81 0.28 -21.16
C SER A 311 6.60 -0.53 -20.68
N ALA A 312 6.62 -1.86 -20.89
CA ALA A 312 5.57 -2.76 -20.42
C ALA A 312 5.50 -2.85 -18.88
N GLU A 313 6.65 -2.87 -18.21
CA GLU A 313 6.70 -2.85 -16.74
C GLU A 313 6.15 -1.54 -16.17
N GLU A 314 6.52 -0.39 -16.75
CA GLU A 314 6.01 0.92 -16.37
C GLU A 314 4.49 1.04 -16.62
N TYR A 315 4.01 0.51 -17.76
CA TYR A 315 2.59 0.45 -18.10
C TYR A 315 1.79 -0.29 -17.02
N VAL A 316 2.21 -1.51 -16.70
CA VAL A 316 1.52 -2.34 -15.72
C VAL A 316 1.66 -1.79 -14.32
N SER A 317 2.80 -1.21 -13.95
CA SER A 317 2.99 -0.51 -12.67
C SER A 317 2.03 0.68 -12.53
N THR A 318 1.79 1.41 -13.61
CA THR A 318 0.80 2.50 -13.66
C THR A 318 -0.63 1.98 -13.51
N LEU A 319 -0.97 0.87 -14.19
CA LEU A 319 -2.28 0.21 -14.03
C LEU A 319 -2.50 -0.27 -12.60
N LEU A 320 -1.52 -0.94 -12.00
CA LEU A 320 -1.59 -1.38 -10.60
C LEU A 320 -1.83 -0.17 -9.69
N THR A 321 -1.02 0.88 -9.81
CA THR A 321 -1.20 2.10 -9.00
C THR A 321 -2.59 2.74 -9.19
N ALA A 322 -3.12 2.76 -10.42
CA ALA A 322 -4.48 3.22 -10.70
C ALA A 322 -5.55 2.31 -10.09
N GLY A 323 -5.35 1.00 -10.09
CA GLY A 323 -6.26 0.01 -9.52
C GLY A 323 -6.39 0.06 -8.00
N HIS A 324 -5.35 0.53 -7.29
CA HIS A 324 -5.36 0.66 -5.83
C HIS A 324 -6.10 1.90 -5.32
N ARG A 325 -6.38 2.89 -6.18
CA ARG A 325 -7.13 4.09 -5.78
C ARG A 325 -8.58 3.73 -5.43
N SER A 326 -8.90 3.77 -4.14
CA SER A 326 -10.23 3.46 -3.61
C SER A 326 -10.95 4.75 -3.20
N GLY A 327 -12.00 5.14 -3.95
CA GLY A 327 -12.92 6.24 -3.60
C GLY A 327 -13.09 7.31 -4.68
N GLY A 328 -14.30 7.87 -4.80
CA GLY A 328 -14.63 9.01 -5.67
C GLY A 328 -15.18 8.65 -7.06
N ALA A 329 -15.20 9.64 -7.96
CA ALA A 329 -15.73 9.53 -9.33
C ALA A 329 -14.94 8.57 -10.24
N ASP A 330 -13.79 8.07 -9.79
CA ASP A 330 -12.87 7.22 -10.55
C ASP A 330 -13.00 5.70 -10.24
N ALA A 331 -14.03 5.28 -9.49
CA ALA A 331 -14.20 3.88 -9.10
C ALA A 331 -14.26 2.89 -10.28
N ASP A 332 -14.84 3.32 -11.41
CA ASP A 332 -14.93 2.48 -12.61
C ASP A 332 -13.59 2.39 -13.35
N GLN A 333 -12.79 3.47 -13.35
CA GLN A 333 -11.42 3.45 -13.89
C GLN A 333 -10.51 2.52 -13.07
N ALA A 334 -10.62 2.54 -11.74
CA ALA A 334 -9.87 1.64 -10.87
C ALA A 334 -10.29 0.17 -11.06
N ARG A 335 -11.58 -0.09 -11.36
CA ARG A 335 -12.07 -1.44 -11.72
C ARG A 335 -11.52 -1.91 -13.06
N GLU A 336 -11.53 -1.05 -14.08
CA GLU A 336 -10.98 -1.41 -15.39
C GLU A 336 -9.48 -1.64 -15.31
N ALA A 337 -8.73 -0.76 -14.63
CA ALA A 337 -7.29 -0.94 -14.45
C ALA A 337 -6.93 -2.29 -13.79
N ARG A 338 -7.70 -2.71 -12.76
CA ARG A 338 -7.53 -4.03 -12.11
C ARG A 338 -7.82 -5.19 -13.06
N ARG A 339 -8.88 -5.06 -13.88
CA ARG A 339 -9.22 -6.08 -14.89
C ARG A 339 -8.10 -6.22 -15.91
N THR A 340 -7.65 -5.11 -16.50
CA THR A 340 -6.58 -5.10 -17.49
C THR A 340 -5.28 -5.67 -16.91
N SER A 341 -4.87 -5.21 -15.72
CA SER A 341 -3.65 -5.72 -15.07
C SER A 341 -3.75 -7.22 -14.75
N GLY A 342 -4.89 -7.69 -14.26
CA GLY A 342 -5.13 -9.11 -13.98
C GLY A 342 -4.95 -9.98 -15.23
N ILE A 343 -5.60 -9.61 -16.34
CA ILE A 343 -5.50 -10.33 -17.62
C ILE A 343 -4.06 -10.37 -18.14
N VAL A 344 -3.36 -9.24 -18.09
CA VAL A 344 -1.95 -9.14 -18.55
C VAL A 344 -1.03 -10.02 -17.69
N LEU A 345 -1.18 -9.99 -16.36
CA LEU A 345 -0.37 -10.79 -15.45
C LEU A 345 -0.61 -12.30 -15.61
N ASP A 346 -1.88 -12.72 -15.76
CA ASP A 346 -2.24 -14.12 -16.00
C ASP A 346 -1.67 -14.62 -17.33
N ARG A 347 -1.78 -13.81 -18.38
CA ARG A 347 -1.20 -14.14 -19.68
C ARG A 347 0.32 -14.21 -19.63
N ALA A 348 0.98 -13.30 -18.91
CA ALA A 348 2.43 -13.33 -18.72
C ALA A 348 2.89 -14.60 -18.00
N ALA A 349 2.12 -15.08 -17.00
CA ALA A 349 2.40 -16.35 -16.33
C ALA A 349 2.28 -17.56 -17.26
N VAL A 350 1.33 -17.56 -18.21
CA VAL A 350 1.22 -18.61 -19.25
C VAL A 350 2.44 -18.57 -20.18
N LEU A 351 2.83 -17.39 -20.66
CA LEU A 351 4.00 -17.22 -21.52
C LEU A 351 5.29 -17.64 -20.80
N ALA A 352 5.44 -17.31 -19.51
CA ALA A 352 6.58 -17.72 -18.72
C ALA A 352 6.78 -19.23 -18.72
N ARG A 353 5.70 -20.01 -18.52
CA ARG A 353 5.75 -21.48 -18.61
C ARG A 353 6.04 -21.97 -20.02
N GLN A 354 5.40 -21.37 -21.02
CA GLN A 354 5.63 -21.72 -22.44
C GLN A 354 7.11 -21.57 -22.83
N PHE A 355 7.79 -20.55 -22.30
CA PHE A 355 9.18 -20.27 -22.62
C PHE A 355 10.17 -20.81 -21.58
N GLY A 356 9.74 -21.53 -20.55
CA GLY A 356 10.62 -22.05 -19.50
C GLY A 356 11.39 -20.94 -18.78
N ALA A 357 10.72 -19.83 -18.47
CA ALA A 357 11.28 -18.61 -17.92
C ALA A 357 10.90 -18.38 -16.45
N GLU A 358 10.38 -19.40 -15.76
CA GLU A 358 9.87 -19.30 -14.39
C GLU A 358 10.94 -18.81 -13.40
N ALA A 359 12.19 -19.25 -13.56
CA ALA A 359 13.30 -18.78 -12.75
C ALA A 359 13.56 -17.28 -12.94
N ALA A 360 13.51 -16.79 -14.18
CA ALA A 360 13.67 -15.36 -14.49
C ALA A 360 12.50 -14.53 -13.96
N VAL A 361 11.27 -15.05 -14.05
CA VAL A 361 10.07 -14.41 -13.48
C VAL A 361 10.20 -14.23 -11.96
N GLY A 362 10.90 -15.15 -11.26
CA GLY A 362 11.18 -15.03 -9.84
C GLY A 362 11.92 -13.74 -9.42
N ALA A 363 12.67 -13.11 -10.34
CA ALA A 363 13.35 -11.85 -10.08
C ALA A 363 12.48 -10.61 -10.33
N SER A 364 11.37 -10.75 -11.07
CA SER A 364 10.50 -9.63 -11.48
C SER A 364 9.94 -8.87 -10.26
N PRO A 365 9.86 -7.53 -10.31
CA PRO A 365 9.21 -6.72 -9.28
C PRO A 365 7.69 -6.55 -9.47
N VAL A 366 7.12 -7.07 -10.58
CA VAL A 366 5.71 -6.88 -10.96
C VAL A 366 4.95 -8.20 -11.10
N LEU A 367 5.59 -9.24 -11.62
CA LEU A 367 4.92 -10.52 -11.88
C LEU A 367 4.63 -11.30 -10.58
N ARG A 368 3.49 -12.00 -10.54
CA ARG A 368 3.10 -12.87 -9.40
C ARG A 368 4.18 -13.88 -9.00
N GLY A 369 4.88 -14.49 -9.96
CA GLY A 369 5.97 -15.42 -9.65
C GLY A 369 7.16 -14.76 -8.93
N GLY A 370 7.38 -13.46 -9.14
CA GLY A 370 8.37 -12.68 -8.39
C GLY A 370 7.94 -12.38 -6.96
N LEU A 371 6.63 -12.20 -6.71
CA LEU A 371 6.07 -12.10 -5.37
C LEU A 371 6.22 -13.43 -4.60
N GLU A 372 5.80 -14.53 -5.21
CA GLU A 372 5.91 -15.87 -4.59
C GLU A 372 7.37 -16.24 -4.30
N ALA A 373 8.31 -15.95 -5.21
CA ALA A 373 9.73 -16.18 -4.95
C ALA A 373 10.27 -15.39 -3.74
N ARG A 374 9.73 -14.19 -3.47
CA ARG A 374 10.08 -13.39 -2.29
C ARG A 374 9.48 -13.97 -1.01
N PHE A 375 8.25 -14.49 -1.05
CA PHE A 375 7.69 -15.26 0.08
C PHE A 375 8.55 -16.49 0.38
N THR A 376 8.95 -17.27 -0.63
CA THR A 376 9.87 -18.40 -0.46
C THR A 376 11.21 -17.94 0.15
N ALA A 377 11.74 -16.78 -0.27
CA ALA A 377 12.99 -16.23 0.27
C ALA A 377 12.89 -15.86 1.76
N VAL A 378 11.76 -15.28 2.18
CA VAL A 378 11.46 -15.06 3.61
C VAL A 378 11.44 -16.40 4.35
N GLY A 379 10.76 -17.41 3.80
CA GLY A 379 10.70 -18.74 4.40
C GLY A 379 12.09 -19.37 4.60
N ARG A 380 12.98 -19.26 3.60
CA ARG A 380 14.36 -19.74 3.71
C ARG A 380 15.16 -18.98 4.78
N ALA A 381 15.02 -17.66 4.84
CA ALA A 381 15.73 -16.84 5.82
C ALA A 381 15.28 -17.15 7.26
N LEU A 382 13.97 -17.28 7.48
CA LEU A 382 13.41 -17.68 8.77
C LEU A 382 13.85 -19.09 9.18
N ALA A 383 13.83 -20.06 8.24
CA ALA A 383 14.27 -21.42 8.50
C ALA A 383 15.77 -21.51 8.83
N ALA A 384 16.59 -20.62 8.29
CA ALA A 384 18.02 -20.52 8.60
C ALA A 384 18.31 -19.85 9.96
N GLY A 385 17.33 -19.17 10.56
CA GLY A 385 17.51 -18.38 11.78
C GLY A 385 18.33 -17.11 11.59
N ASP A 386 18.51 -16.65 10.34
CA ASP A 386 19.24 -15.42 10.02
C ASP A 386 18.28 -14.22 10.04
N THR A 387 18.29 -13.47 11.14
CA THR A 387 17.39 -12.33 11.35
C THR A 387 17.67 -11.16 10.41
N ALA A 388 18.92 -10.96 9.98
CA ALA A 388 19.29 -9.91 9.04
C ALA A 388 18.83 -10.25 7.61
N ALA A 389 19.03 -11.51 7.19
CA ALA A 389 18.51 -11.99 5.92
C ALA A 389 16.97 -11.99 5.90
N ALA A 390 16.31 -12.32 7.01
CA ALA A 390 14.86 -12.26 7.12
C ALA A 390 14.35 -10.82 6.99
N ALA A 391 15.01 -9.85 7.62
CA ALA A 391 14.67 -8.43 7.47
C ALA A 391 14.77 -7.97 6.02
N GLU A 392 15.89 -8.25 5.34
CA GLU A 392 16.07 -7.89 3.94
C GLU A 392 15.05 -8.58 3.02
N ALA A 393 14.74 -9.86 3.26
CA ALA A 393 13.74 -10.58 2.49
C ALA A 393 12.32 -9.98 2.65
N VAL A 394 11.93 -9.61 3.88
CA VAL A 394 10.65 -8.95 4.17
C VAL A 394 10.58 -7.56 3.55
N ARG A 395 11.68 -6.78 3.57
CA ARG A 395 11.75 -5.49 2.85
C ARG A 395 11.52 -5.67 1.35
N ARG A 396 12.26 -6.57 0.71
CA ARG A 396 12.11 -6.87 -0.73
C ARG A 396 10.71 -7.36 -1.08
N LEU A 397 10.07 -8.12 -0.18
CA LEU A 397 8.69 -8.56 -0.30
C LEU A 397 7.73 -7.36 -0.26
N ALA A 398 7.91 -6.44 0.69
CA ALA A 398 7.10 -5.22 0.81
C ALA A 398 7.28 -4.23 -0.36
N ASP A 399 8.46 -4.19 -0.98
CA ASP A 399 8.77 -3.34 -2.13
C ASP A 399 8.18 -3.85 -3.46
N HIS A 400 7.63 -5.07 -3.48
CA HIS A 400 7.02 -5.64 -4.68
C HIS A 400 5.77 -4.87 -5.11
N ARG A 401 5.54 -4.67 -6.42
CA ARG A 401 4.42 -3.82 -6.90
C ARG A 401 3.02 -4.37 -6.60
N LEU A 402 2.92 -5.67 -6.32
CA LEU A 402 1.68 -6.34 -5.88
C LEU A 402 1.50 -6.34 -4.36
N ALA A 403 2.47 -5.85 -3.57
CA ALA A 403 2.40 -5.89 -2.11
C ALA A 403 1.27 -5.04 -1.51
N THR A 404 0.79 -4.05 -2.27
CA THR A 404 -0.31 -3.17 -1.86
C THR A 404 -1.71 -3.74 -2.12
N ASP A 405 -1.79 -4.91 -2.78
CA ASP A 405 -3.06 -5.59 -3.00
C ASP A 405 -3.65 -6.02 -1.64
N PRO A 406 -4.91 -5.66 -1.31
CA PRO A 406 -5.51 -6.05 -0.04
C PRO A 406 -5.40 -7.56 0.29
N GLU A 407 -5.44 -8.43 -0.72
CA GLU A 407 -5.31 -9.88 -0.53
C GLU A 407 -3.89 -10.28 -0.07
N GLU A 408 -2.86 -9.63 -0.63
CA GLU A 408 -1.46 -9.91 -0.32
C GLU A 408 -0.99 -9.20 0.96
N SER A 409 -1.59 -8.06 1.30
CA SER A 409 -1.23 -7.28 2.49
C SER A 409 -1.27 -8.13 3.77
N ALA A 410 -2.27 -9.00 3.93
CA ALA A 410 -2.37 -9.87 5.10
C ALA A 410 -1.26 -10.93 5.14
N ARG A 411 -0.85 -11.49 3.99
CA ARG A 411 0.27 -12.44 3.90
C ARG A 411 1.60 -11.76 4.24
N ILE A 412 1.80 -10.54 3.76
CA ILE A 412 3.01 -9.75 4.03
C ILE A 412 3.08 -9.36 5.50
N GLU A 413 1.96 -8.99 6.13
CA GLU A 413 1.93 -8.77 7.58
C GLU A 413 2.32 -10.04 8.35
N ARG A 414 1.85 -11.23 7.95
CA ARG A 414 2.30 -12.49 8.59
C ARG A 414 3.81 -12.72 8.43
N ALA A 415 4.38 -12.41 7.26
CA ALA A 415 5.83 -12.47 7.06
C ALA A 415 6.60 -11.52 7.99
N ARG A 416 6.08 -10.30 8.21
CA ARG A 416 6.61 -9.34 9.20
C ARG A 416 6.50 -9.89 10.63
N MET A 417 5.38 -10.53 10.98
CA MET A 417 5.22 -11.17 12.29
C MET A 417 6.20 -12.34 12.49
N GLY A 418 6.45 -13.13 11.44
CA GLY A 418 7.49 -14.17 11.46
C GLY A 418 8.88 -13.61 11.74
N GLN A 419 9.25 -12.52 11.07
CA GLN A 419 10.51 -11.82 11.37
C GLN A 419 10.58 -11.32 12.81
N ARG A 420 9.49 -10.71 13.33
CA ARG A 420 9.42 -10.21 14.71
C ARG A 420 9.59 -11.32 15.74
N LEU A 421 8.95 -12.48 15.55
CA LEU A 421 9.12 -13.63 16.43
C LEU A 421 10.55 -14.19 16.38
N ALA A 422 11.18 -14.22 15.21
CA ALA A 422 12.57 -14.63 15.09
C ALA A 422 13.51 -13.68 15.85
N LEU A 423 13.26 -12.36 15.79
CA LEU A 423 13.99 -11.36 16.57
C LEU A 423 13.76 -11.52 18.07
N TRP A 424 12.52 -11.75 18.51
CA TRP A 424 12.21 -11.99 19.92
C TRP A 424 12.91 -13.25 20.46
N LEU A 425 12.91 -14.36 19.73
CA LEU A 425 13.64 -15.56 20.14
C LEU A 425 15.16 -15.33 20.20
N ALA A 426 15.70 -14.50 19.31
CA ALA A 426 17.12 -14.15 19.31
C ALA A 426 17.56 -13.35 20.56
N THR A 427 16.64 -12.73 21.30
CA THR A 427 16.96 -12.07 22.58
C THR A 427 17.05 -13.03 23.77
N ASP A 428 16.87 -14.34 23.57
CA ASP A 428 16.78 -15.39 24.62
C ASP A 428 15.92 -14.95 25.82
N PRO A 429 14.61 -14.72 25.60
CA PRO A 429 13.76 -14.02 26.56
C PRO A 429 13.59 -14.84 27.83
N SER A 430 14.10 -14.42 29.00
CA SER A 430 14.08 -15.21 30.26
C SER A 430 12.73 -15.88 30.56
N ALA A 431 12.72 -17.09 31.14
CA ALA A 431 11.49 -17.74 31.58
C ALA A 431 10.96 -17.17 32.91
N ASP A 432 11.83 -16.66 33.78
CA ASP A 432 11.48 -16.29 35.14
C ASP A 432 11.19 -14.79 35.28
N ALA A 433 10.29 -14.47 36.20
CA ALA A 433 10.01 -13.12 36.67
C ALA A 433 10.10 -13.10 38.21
N PRO A 434 10.69 -12.06 38.84
CA PRO A 434 10.87 -12.04 40.29
C PRO A 434 9.55 -12.05 41.07
N THR A 435 8.53 -11.36 40.57
CA THR A 435 7.21 -11.26 41.20
C THR A 435 6.07 -11.40 40.19
N VAL A 436 4.85 -11.63 40.69
CA VAL A 436 3.62 -11.60 39.89
C VAL A 436 3.44 -10.25 39.20
N ALA A 437 3.79 -9.15 39.88
CA ALA A 437 3.70 -7.80 39.31
C ALA A 437 4.66 -7.64 38.14
N ASP A 438 5.92 -8.09 38.28
CA ASP A 438 6.91 -8.03 37.20
C ASP A 438 6.49 -8.86 35.99
N ALA A 439 5.90 -10.04 36.21
CA ALA A 439 5.39 -10.89 35.14
C ALA A 439 4.27 -10.21 34.34
N ILE A 440 3.31 -9.57 35.02
CA ILE A 440 2.21 -8.82 34.38
C ILE A 440 2.76 -7.62 33.59
N GLN A 441 3.68 -6.85 34.17
CA GLN A 441 4.28 -5.70 33.49
C GLN A 441 5.07 -6.14 32.25
N ARG A 442 5.85 -7.21 32.37
CA ARG A 442 6.57 -7.80 31.24
C ARG A 442 5.63 -8.33 30.17
N HIS A 443 4.46 -8.85 30.55
CA HIS A 443 3.48 -9.29 29.57
C HIS A 443 2.96 -8.15 28.70
N ILE A 444 2.69 -6.99 29.28
CA ILE A 444 2.30 -5.80 28.51
C ILE A 444 3.44 -5.25 27.66
N ALA A 445 4.65 -5.21 28.20
CA ALA A 445 5.79 -4.60 27.53
C ALA A 445 6.41 -5.50 26.44
N GLU A 446 6.29 -6.82 26.55
CA GLU A 446 7.06 -7.77 25.75
C GLU A 446 6.24 -8.99 25.31
N THR A 447 5.83 -9.87 26.23
CA THR A 447 5.35 -11.21 25.82
C THR A 447 3.96 -11.20 25.17
N GLY A 448 3.12 -10.21 25.48
CA GLY A 448 1.86 -9.98 24.78
C GLY A 448 2.03 -9.51 23.33
N TRP A 449 3.17 -8.89 22.99
CA TRP A 449 3.54 -8.62 21.60
C TRP A 449 3.96 -9.91 20.88
N ALA A 450 4.68 -10.81 21.56
CA ALA A 450 4.99 -12.12 21.00
C ALA A 450 3.70 -12.93 20.74
N ASP A 451 2.75 -12.90 21.67
CA ASP A 451 1.44 -13.54 21.50
C ASP A 451 0.66 -12.94 20.31
N LEU A 452 0.71 -11.61 20.11
CA LEU A 452 0.13 -10.95 18.94
C LEU A 452 0.74 -11.47 17.64
N ALA A 453 2.07 -11.47 17.53
CA ALA A 453 2.76 -11.93 16.31
C ALA A 453 2.52 -13.43 16.03
N LEU A 454 2.43 -14.25 17.08
CA LEU A 454 2.12 -15.68 16.95
C LEU A 454 0.71 -15.89 16.40
N GLU A 455 -0.28 -15.18 16.93
CA GLU A 455 -1.69 -15.31 16.49
C GLU A 455 -1.86 -14.99 14.99
N HIS A 456 -1.15 -13.98 14.47
CA HIS A 456 -1.18 -13.69 13.03
C HIS A 456 -0.70 -14.88 12.18
N ILE A 457 0.38 -15.53 12.59
CA ILE A 457 0.94 -16.66 11.84
C ILE A 457 0.01 -17.88 11.93
N GLU A 458 -0.47 -18.21 13.14
CA GLU A 458 -1.30 -19.38 13.39
C GLU A 458 -2.72 -19.25 12.81
N ALA A 459 -3.28 -18.03 12.74
CA ALA A 459 -4.60 -17.79 12.16
C ALA A 459 -4.63 -17.94 10.63
N GLY A 460 -3.55 -17.57 9.94
CA GLY A 460 -3.56 -17.41 8.47
C GLY A 460 -2.69 -18.40 7.70
N GLY A 461 -1.57 -18.87 8.27
CA GLY A 461 -0.58 -19.70 7.55
C GLY A 461 -0.07 -19.07 6.24
N ASP A 462 0.49 -19.89 5.36
CA ASP A 462 0.84 -19.48 3.99
C ASP A 462 0.74 -20.66 3.00
N PRO A 463 0.36 -20.42 1.72
CA PRO A 463 0.40 -21.45 0.68
C PRO A 463 1.82 -21.84 0.25
N ASP A 464 2.83 -20.99 0.42
CA ASP A 464 4.23 -21.35 0.10
C ASP A 464 4.74 -22.44 1.07
N PRO A 465 5.19 -23.61 0.55
CA PRO A 465 5.55 -24.74 1.41
C PRO A 465 6.80 -24.49 2.26
N VAL A 466 7.72 -23.61 1.82
CA VAL A 466 8.95 -23.30 2.55
C VAL A 466 8.64 -22.36 3.70
N LEU A 467 7.88 -21.31 3.45
CA LEU A 467 7.42 -20.35 4.45
C LEU A 467 6.52 -21.01 5.49
N LYS A 468 5.58 -21.87 5.04
CA LYS A 468 4.75 -22.68 5.93
C LYS A 468 5.59 -23.52 6.90
N ALA A 469 6.58 -24.27 6.40
CA ALA A 469 7.44 -25.09 7.26
C ALA A 469 8.27 -24.24 8.25
N ALA A 470 8.68 -23.04 7.82
CA ALA A 470 9.36 -22.07 8.67
C ALA A 470 8.44 -21.59 9.81
N TYR A 471 7.19 -21.23 9.50
CA TYR A 471 6.17 -20.87 10.48
C TYR A 471 5.86 -22.00 11.46
N ASP A 472 5.69 -23.24 10.99
CA ASP A 472 5.45 -24.40 11.86
C ASP A 472 6.59 -24.61 12.87
N THR A 473 7.83 -24.36 12.45
CA THR A 473 9.00 -24.47 13.33
C THR A 473 9.13 -23.32 14.30
N LEU A 474 8.96 -22.10 13.79
CA LEU A 474 9.03 -20.88 14.58
C LEU A 474 7.93 -20.84 15.64
N GLY A 475 6.68 -21.10 15.27
CA GLY A 475 5.54 -21.13 16.17
C GLY A 475 5.71 -22.15 17.30
N ARG A 476 6.27 -23.33 16.99
CA ARG A 476 6.58 -24.35 18.02
C ARG A 476 7.60 -23.85 19.04
N HIS A 477 8.69 -23.22 18.60
CA HIS A 477 9.71 -22.67 19.50
C HIS A 477 9.16 -21.52 20.36
N VAL A 478 8.34 -20.64 19.78
CA VAL A 478 7.67 -19.55 20.51
C VAL A 478 6.74 -20.13 21.58
N ARG A 479 5.90 -21.12 21.23
CA ARG A 479 5.01 -21.78 22.18
C ARG A 479 5.76 -22.50 23.30
N ASP A 480 6.83 -23.22 22.98
CA ASP A 480 7.67 -23.88 23.98
C ASP A 480 8.25 -22.86 24.97
N ARG A 481 8.70 -21.69 24.48
CA ARG A 481 9.22 -20.62 25.34
C ARG A 481 8.12 -19.94 26.17
N ARG A 482 6.96 -19.65 25.57
CA ARG A 482 5.80 -19.10 26.30
C ARG A 482 5.31 -20.04 27.37
N ARG A 483 5.29 -21.35 27.10
CA ARG A 483 4.94 -22.40 28.09
C ARG A 483 5.87 -22.42 29.29
N GLN A 484 7.18 -22.22 29.10
CA GLN A 484 8.14 -22.10 30.21
C GLN A 484 7.86 -20.86 31.07
N ILE A 485 7.57 -19.72 30.43
CA ILE A 485 7.22 -18.47 31.11
C ILE A 485 5.92 -18.64 31.92
N ASP A 486 4.88 -19.21 31.31
CA ASP A 486 3.59 -19.41 31.96
C ASP A 486 3.69 -20.42 33.13
N ALA A 487 4.52 -21.46 33.01
CA ALA A 487 4.80 -22.39 34.09
C ALA A 487 5.50 -21.70 35.28
N SER A 488 6.47 -20.82 35.01
CA SER A 488 7.16 -20.05 36.05
C SER A 488 6.21 -19.08 36.74
N PHE A 489 5.44 -18.32 35.94
CA PHE A 489 4.40 -17.43 36.41
C PHE A 489 3.38 -18.14 37.32
N ALA A 490 2.87 -19.31 36.90
CA ALA A 490 1.87 -20.05 37.67
C ALA A 490 2.38 -20.48 39.06
N ARG A 491 3.67 -20.85 39.17
CA ARG A 491 4.29 -21.15 40.48
C ARG A 491 4.38 -19.92 41.36
N SER A 492 4.81 -18.78 40.80
CA SER A 492 4.85 -17.49 41.53
C SER A 492 3.46 -17.02 41.95
N LEU A 493 2.45 -17.23 41.09
CA LEU A 493 1.05 -16.93 41.37
C LEU A 493 0.52 -17.80 42.52
N ALA A 494 0.80 -19.10 42.51
CA ALA A 494 0.40 -20.01 43.58
C ALA A 494 0.98 -19.57 44.94
N GLY A 495 2.27 -19.28 45.00
CA GLY A 495 2.92 -18.77 46.21
C GLY A 495 2.30 -17.46 46.69
N TRP A 496 2.11 -16.49 45.80
CA TRP A 496 1.51 -15.19 46.15
C TRP A 496 0.07 -15.33 46.68
N THR A 497 -0.75 -16.19 46.07
CA THR A 497 -2.12 -16.43 46.53
C THR A 497 -2.16 -17.11 47.88
N GLN A 498 -1.34 -18.15 48.08
CA GLN A 498 -1.25 -18.92 49.32
C GLN A 498 -0.78 -18.06 50.50
N ASP A 499 0.21 -17.20 50.29
CA ASP A 499 0.75 -16.31 51.33
C ASP A 499 -0.23 -15.17 51.68
N GLY A 500 -1.24 -14.91 50.84
CA GLY A 500 -2.22 -13.84 51.05
C GLY A 500 -1.58 -12.43 51.05
N THR A 501 -0.44 -12.29 50.38
CA THR A 501 0.33 -11.03 50.37
C THR A 501 -0.47 -9.94 49.64
N ARG A 502 -0.53 -8.74 50.23
CA ARG A 502 -1.25 -7.61 49.60
C ARG A 502 -0.59 -7.22 48.27
N PRO A 503 -1.36 -6.79 47.26
CA PRO A 503 -0.83 -6.41 45.94
C PRO A 503 0.19 -5.26 45.93
N GLY A 504 0.27 -4.45 46.99
CA GLY A 504 1.16 -3.29 47.04
C GLY A 504 0.79 -2.25 45.97
N SER A 505 1.76 -1.85 45.14
CA SER A 505 1.56 -0.93 44.02
C SER A 505 0.93 -1.59 42.79
N MET A 506 0.88 -2.94 42.70
CA MET A 506 0.25 -3.66 41.59
C MET A 506 -1.25 -3.33 41.52
N LEU A 507 -1.71 -2.91 40.33
CA LEU A 507 -3.14 -2.72 40.09
C LEU A 507 -3.86 -4.07 40.08
N THR A 508 -5.06 -4.09 40.65
CA THR A 508 -5.94 -5.26 40.67
C THR A 508 -7.35 -4.84 40.30
N VAL A 509 -8.18 -5.77 39.77
CA VAL A 509 -9.56 -5.45 39.38
C VAL A 509 -10.34 -4.72 40.47
N GLU A 510 -10.18 -5.13 41.73
CA GLU A 510 -10.88 -4.54 42.87
C GLU A 510 -10.30 -3.19 43.34
N THR A 511 -9.08 -2.83 42.96
CA THR A 511 -8.46 -1.54 43.33
C THR A 511 -8.41 -0.52 42.18
N PHE A 512 -8.61 -0.99 40.95
CA PHE A 512 -8.47 -0.20 39.74
C PHE A 512 -9.34 1.06 39.72
N LEU A 513 -10.66 0.93 39.96
CA LEU A 513 -11.56 2.08 39.89
C LEU A 513 -11.17 3.16 40.91
N ASP A 514 -10.82 2.80 42.14
CA ASP A 514 -10.44 3.78 43.15
C ASP A 514 -9.09 4.44 42.86
N ARG A 515 -8.10 3.68 42.37
CA ARG A 515 -6.74 4.19 42.10
C ARG A 515 -6.60 4.95 40.79
N VAL A 516 -7.40 4.61 39.78
CA VAL A 516 -7.27 5.15 38.41
C VAL A 516 -8.41 6.10 38.07
N VAL A 517 -9.66 5.68 38.30
CA VAL A 517 -10.84 6.51 37.95
C VAL A 517 -11.11 7.54 39.06
N GLY A 518 -10.92 7.17 40.32
CA GLY A 518 -11.13 8.05 41.48
C GLY A 518 -10.41 9.40 41.40
N PRO A 519 -9.09 9.45 41.09
CA PRO A 519 -8.37 10.72 40.95
C PRO A 519 -8.91 11.63 39.84
N VAL A 520 -9.39 11.04 38.73
CA VAL A 520 -9.97 11.77 37.59
C VAL A 520 -11.30 12.41 37.98
N VAL A 521 -12.12 11.71 38.78
CA VAL A 521 -13.46 12.19 39.18
C VAL A 521 -13.41 13.20 40.33
N ARG A 522 -12.52 13.01 41.32
CA ARG A 522 -12.55 13.78 42.58
C ARG A 522 -11.94 15.19 42.51
N ARG A 523 -11.08 15.48 41.54
CA ARG A 523 -10.22 16.69 41.58
C ARG A 523 -10.80 17.95 40.93
N GLY A 524 -12.07 17.94 40.51
CA GLY A 524 -12.76 19.15 40.02
C GLY A 524 -12.33 19.62 38.63
N GLU A 525 -11.51 18.83 37.92
CA GLU A 525 -11.35 18.94 36.47
C GLU A 525 -12.57 18.24 35.86
N GLU A 526 -13.48 18.98 35.21
CA GLU A 526 -14.83 18.56 34.76
C GLU A 526 -14.85 17.46 33.67
N ARG A 527 -13.89 16.54 33.64
CA ARG A 527 -13.78 15.53 32.59
C ARG A 527 -14.56 14.27 32.94
N ARG A 528 -15.62 14.03 32.17
CA ARG A 528 -16.39 12.78 32.23
C ARG A 528 -15.52 11.61 31.76
N VAL A 529 -15.79 10.44 32.33
CA VAL A 529 -15.09 9.19 32.00
C VAL A 529 -16.02 8.29 31.21
N LEU A 530 -15.52 7.75 30.12
CA LEU A 530 -16.09 6.61 29.40
C LEU A 530 -15.19 5.39 29.66
N LEU A 531 -15.64 4.48 30.50
CA LEU A 531 -14.97 3.21 30.80
C LEU A 531 -15.51 2.12 29.86
N LEU A 532 -14.69 1.65 28.93
CA LEU A 532 -15.02 0.57 28.02
C LEU A 532 -14.40 -0.73 28.53
N VAL A 533 -15.24 -1.71 28.85
CA VAL A 533 -14.81 -3.06 29.26
C VAL A 533 -15.04 -3.99 28.07
N LEU A 534 -13.97 -4.39 27.41
CA LEU A 534 -13.97 -5.38 26.32
C LEU A 534 -13.76 -6.77 26.94
N ASP A 535 -14.84 -7.49 27.25
CA ASP A 535 -14.76 -8.80 27.91
C ASP A 535 -13.85 -9.75 27.13
N GLY A 536 -12.89 -10.37 27.82
CA GLY A 536 -11.92 -11.28 27.23
C GLY A 536 -10.76 -10.61 26.46
N MET A 537 -10.60 -9.29 26.48
CA MET A 537 -9.47 -8.63 25.81
C MET A 537 -8.12 -9.00 26.44
N SER A 538 -7.26 -9.63 25.64
CA SER A 538 -5.87 -9.96 26.00
C SER A 538 -4.90 -8.80 25.70
N ALA A 539 -3.65 -8.91 26.19
CA ALA A 539 -2.59 -7.95 25.88
C ALA A 539 -2.32 -7.82 24.36
N ALA A 540 -2.41 -8.93 23.61
CA ALA A 540 -2.24 -8.93 22.17
C ALA A 540 -3.28 -8.04 21.45
N ILE A 541 -4.57 -8.20 21.80
CA ILE A 541 -5.66 -7.38 21.25
C ILE A 541 -5.50 -5.91 21.66
N ALA A 542 -5.15 -5.65 22.94
CA ALA A 542 -4.94 -4.29 23.42
C ALA A 542 -3.76 -3.58 22.73
N ASN A 543 -2.70 -4.32 22.38
CA ASN A 543 -1.58 -3.77 21.63
C ASN A 543 -2.02 -3.31 20.23
N GLU A 544 -2.80 -4.12 19.55
CA GLU A 544 -3.30 -3.80 18.21
C GLU A 544 -4.31 -2.65 18.19
N LEU A 545 -5.31 -2.69 19.08
CA LEU A 545 -6.27 -1.59 19.24
C LEU A 545 -5.55 -0.31 19.67
N GLY A 546 -4.53 -0.41 20.53
CA GLY A 546 -3.70 0.72 20.93
C GLY A 546 -3.00 1.38 19.75
N GLU A 547 -2.36 0.59 18.89
CA GLU A 547 -1.68 1.08 17.68
C GLU A 547 -2.66 1.71 16.67
N GLU A 548 -3.86 1.15 16.51
CA GLU A 548 -4.90 1.74 15.65
C GLU A 548 -5.40 3.08 16.22
N LEU A 549 -5.74 3.11 17.51
CA LEU A 549 -6.31 4.28 18.17
C LEU A 549 -5.33 5.45 18.28
N ARG A 550 -4.03 5.18 18.46
CA ARG A 550 -2.96 6.20 18.46
C ARG A 550 -2.89 7.07 17.21
N ARG A 551 -3.49 6.63 16.10
CA ARG A 551 -3.62 7.44 14.89
C ARG A 551 -4.56 8.63 15.10
N SER A 552 -5.60 8.46 15.92
CA SER A 552 -6.67 9.45 16.15
C SER A 552 -6.80 9.93 17.61
N TRP A 553 -6.08 9.34 18.55
CA TRP A 553 -6.08 9.66 19.98
C TRP A 553 -4.67 9.69 20.58
N ALA A 554 -4.46 10.49 21.63
CA ALA A 554 -3.24 10.43 22.44
C ALA A 554 -3.43 9.41 23.58
N GLU A 555 -2.48 8.48 23.74
CA GLU A 555 -2.52 7.47 24.83
C GLU A 555 -1.75 7.97 26.05
N PHE A 556 -2.22 7.66 27.26
CA PHE A 556 -1.65 8.13 28.52
C PHE A 556 -1.36 6.99 29.51
N ASP A 557 -0.26 7.14 30.25
CA ASP A 557 -0.05 6.46 31.52
C ASP A 557 -0.91 7.13 32.59
N LEU A 558 -1.72 6.32 33.26
CA LEU A 558 -2.66 6.74 34.30
C LEU A 558 -2.00 6.93 35.67
N LEU A 559 -0.80 6.38 35.86
CA LEU A 559 -0.08 6.44 37.13
C LEU A 559 1.21 7.24 36.94
N ALA A 560 1.39 8.26 37.78
CA ALA A 560 2.61 9.07 37.82
C ALA A 560 3.76 8.35 38.56
N GLU A 561 3.94 7.04 38.33
CA GLU A 561 4.95 6.19 38.96
C GLU A 561 5.99 5.77 37.89
N ASP A 562 7.29 5.94 38.15
CA ASP A 562 8.42 5.57 37.26
C ASP A 562 8.36 6.14 35.83
N THR A 563 9.02 5.51 34.86
CA THR A 563 8.93 5.81 33.42
C THR A 563 7.51 5.55 32.88
N PRO A 564 6.92 6.47 32.10
CA PRO A 564 5.58 6.32 31.53
C PRO A 564 5.46 5.04 30.69
N ARG A 565 4.47 4.20 31.02
CA ARG A 565 4.23 2.92 30.34
C ARG A 565 2.74 2.57 30.32
N ARG A 566 2.33 1.78 29.33
CA ARG A 566 1.02 1.11 29.33
C ARG A 566 0.88 0.24 30.57
N ARG A 567 -0.26 0.32 31.25
CA ARG A 567 -0.50 -0.36 32.53
C ARG A 567 -1.29 -1.64 32.33
N ALA A 568 -1.24 -2.50 33.33
CA ALA A 568 -2.10 -3.67 33.46
C ALA A 568 -2.50 -3.88 34.92
N MET A 569 -3.58 -4.63 35.09
CA MET A 569 -4.07 -5.06 36.39
C MET A 569 -4.21 -6.58 36.47
N ALA A 570 -4.12 -7.11 37.69
CA ALA A 570 -4.34 -8.52 37.97
C ALA A 570 -5.84 -8.85 38.01
N ALA A 571 -6.24 -9.88 37.27
CA ALA A 571 -7.58 -10.46 37.34
C ALA A 571 -7.89 -11.06 38.73
N ALA A 572 -9.17 -11.24 39.04
CA ALA A 572 -9.57 -12.06 40.19
C ALA A 572 -9.49 -13.56 39.81
N LEU A 573 -9.49 -14.45 40.81
CA LEU A 573 -9.36 -15.88 40.59
C LEU A 573 -10.66 -16.62 40.98
N PRO A 574 -11.15 -17.55 40.14
CA PRO A 574 -10.70 -17.84 38.78
C PRO A 574 -10.97 -16.68 37.81
N THR A 575 -10.24 -16.64 36.69
CA THR A 575 -10.32 -15.59 35.64
C THR A 575 -11.60 -15.72 34.79
N VAL A 576 -12.76 -15.65 35.44
CA VAL A 576 -14.08 -15.74 34.81
C VAL A 576 -14.85 -14.45 35.02
N THR A 577 -15.67 -14.07 34.04
CA THR A 577 -16.48 -12.85 34.05
C THR A 577 -17.28 -12.66 35.35
N ALA A 578 -17.95 -13.73 35.82
CA ALA A 578 -18.78 -13.68 37.04
C ALA A 578 -18.00 -13.27 38.30
N VAL A 579 -16.67 -13.44 38.29
CA VAL A 579 -15.77 -13.06 39.39
C VAL A 579 -15.04 -11.76 39.05
N SER A 580 -14.25 -11.71 37.97
CA SER A 580 -13.40 -10.55 37.68
C SER A 580 -14.19 -9.29 37.32
N ARG A 581 -15.20 -9.38 36.44
CA ARG A 581 -15.99 -8.21 36.03
C ARG A 581 -16.85 -7.67 37.17
N THR A 582 -17.48 -8.57 37.91
CA THR A 582 -18.21 -8.20 39.13
C THR A 582 -17.28 -7.51 40.13
N SER A 583 -16.07 -8.06 40.34
CA SER A 583 -15.10 -7.48 41.28
C SER A 583 -14.61 -6.09 40.83
N LEU A 584 -14.43 -5.89 39.52
CA LEU A 584 -14.12 -4.60 38.92
C LEU A 584 -15.19 -3.57 39.22
N PHE A 585 -16.45 -3.86 38.89
CA PHE A 585 -17.57 -2.91 39.08
C PHE A 585 -17.99 -2.72 40.54
N ALA A 586 -17.72 -3.70 41.41
CA ALA A 586 -17.99 -3.60 42.84
C ALA A 586 -16.85 -2.93 43.63
N GLY A 587 -15.65 -2.81 43.06
CA GLY A 587 -14.47 -2.32 43.78
C GLY A 587 -14.06 -3.20 44.97
N THR A 588 -14.44 -4.48 44.95
CA THR A 588 -14.12 -5.48 45.98
C THR A 588 -14.19 -6.87 45.37
N LEU A 589 -13.37 -7.81 45.85
CA LEU A 589 -13.41 -9.20 45.37
C LEU A 589 -14.75 -9.85 45.70
N MET A 590 -15.51 -10.20 44.67
CA MET A 590 -16.79 -10.91 44.81
C MET A 590 -17.21 -11.63 43.53
N LYS A 591 -18.12 -12.58 43.69
CA LYS A 591 -18.85 -13.24 42.61
C LYS A 591 -20.25 -12.63 42.48
N GLY A 592 -20.72 -12.41 41.26
CA GLY A 592 -22.05 -11.84 41.02
C GLY A 592 -22.48 -11.87 39.57
N THR A 593 -23.46 -11.02 39.25
CA THR A 593 -24.13 -10.93 37.95
C THR A 593 -24.17 -9.49 37.44
N GLN A 594 -24.60 -9.29 36.19
CA GLN A 594 -24.81 -7.94 35.62
C GLN A 594 -25.77 -7.08 36.46
N SER A 595 -26.75 -7.70 37.14
CA SER A 595 -27.65 -6.99 38.05
C SER A 595 -26.92 -6.45 39.29
N ASP A 596 -25.91 -7.17 39.78
CA ASP A 596 -25.06 -6.70 40.88
C ASP A 596 -24.14 -5.57 40.41
N GLU A 597 -23.57 -5.69 39.21
CA GLU A 597 -22.74 -4.66 38.59
C GLU A 597 -23.50 -3.33 38.45
N LYS A 598 -24.71 -3.35 37.89
CA LYS A 598 -25.58 -2.16 37.76
C LYS A 598 -25.98 -1.55 39.10
N ARG A 599 -26.16 -2.38 40.13
CA ARG A 599 -26.56 -1.94 41.48
C ARG A 599 -25.39 -1.35 42.28
N LEU A 600 -24.21 -1.95 42.20
CA LEU A 600 -23.07 -1.60 43.06
C LEU A 600 -22.21 -0.47 42.49
N PHE A 601 -22.00 -0.43 41.18
CA PHE A 601 -21.12 0.56 40.55
C PHE A 601 -21.49 2.02 40.87
N PRO A 602 -22.77 2.46 40.79
CA PRO A 602 -23.13 3.84 41.12
C PRO A 602 -22.95 4.19 42.60
N THR A 603 -22.86 3.18 43.49
CA THR A 603 -22.75 3.37 44.94
C THR A 603 -21.31 3.51 45.43
N LEU A 604 -20.33 3.38 44.54
CA LEU A 604 -18.92 3.49 44.91
C LEU A 604 -18.58 4.88 45.44
N LYS A 605 -17.84 4.91 46.54
CA LYS A 605 -17.41 6.17 47.20
C LYS A 605 -16.57 7.05 46.28
N LEU A 606 -15.92 6.47 45.25
CA LEU A 606 -15.08 7.22 44.32
C LEU A 606 -15.84 8.31 43.56
N TRP A 607 -17.13 8.10 43.26
CA TRP A 607 -17.94 9.06 42.51
C TRP A 607 -18.23 10.33 43.30
N SER A 608 -18.13 10.32 44.63
CA SER A 608 -18.29 11.52 45.47
C SER A 608 -19.59 12.29 45.19
N GLY A 609 -20.66 11.58 44.85
CA GLY A 609 -21.98 12.13 44.51
C GLY A 609 -22.21 12.40 43.01
N ALA A 610 -21.21 12.23 42.15
CA ALA A 610 -21.37 12.27 40.69
C ALA A 610 -22.21 11.08 40.20
N ALA A 611 -23.00 11.30 39.15
CA ALA A 611 -23.79 10.25 38.52
C ALA A 611 -22.86 9.28 37.76
N ALA A 612 -23.07 7.98 37.95
CA ALA A 612 -22.35 6.94 37.23
C ALA A 612 -23.28 5.79 36.88
N ALA A 613 -23.13 5.20 35.70
CA ALA A 613 -23.98 4.12 35.23
C ALA A 613 -23.18 3.08 34.42
N VAL A 614 -23.60 1.81 34.50
CA VAL A 614 -23.05 0.70 33.71
C VAL A 614 -24.11 0.23 32.71
N PHE A 615 -23.67 0.02 31.47
CA PHE A 615 -24.49 -0.48 30.38
C PHE A 615 -23.87 -1.76 29.80
N HIS A 616 -24.73 -2.72 29.46
CA HIS A 616 -24.39 -4.02 28.90
C HIS A 616 -25.03 -4.20 27.53
N LYS A 617 -24.74 -5.33 26.88
CA LYS A 617 -25.19 -5.67 25.52
C LYS A 617 -26.65 -5.32 25.20
N ASP A 618 -27.58 -5.60 26.10
CA ASP A 618 -29.00 -5.32 25.86
C ASP A 618 -29.31 -3.81 25.85
N ASP A 619 -28.56 -3.00 26.58
CA ASP A 619 -28.73 -1.55 26.63
C ASP A 619 -28.16 -0.85 25.39
N LEU A 620 -27.34 -1.52 24.58
CA LEU A 620 -26.84 -1.01 23.30
C LEU A 620 -27.85 -1.17 22.16
N ARG A 621 -28.88 -2.01 22.33
CA ARG A 621 -29.85 -2.31 21.27
C ARG A 621 -30.75 -1.11 21.02
N THR A 622 -30.85 -0.70 19.76
CA THR A 622 -31.67 0.43 19.33
C THR A 622 -33.15 0.05 19.28
N GLU A 623 -34.02 0.99 19.63
CA GLU A 623 -35.48 0.82 19.51
C GLU A 623 -36.01 1.41 18.19
N THR A 624 -35.28 2.35 17.59
CA THR A 624 -35.63 2.99 16.32
C THR A 624 -34.50 2.89 15.31
N ALA A 625 -34.82 3.07 14.02
CA ALA A 625 -33.83 3.05 12.94
C ALA A 625 -32.92 4.31 12.91
N GLY A 626 -33.27 5.35 13.66
CA GLY A 626 -32.51 6.61 13.72
C GLY A 626 -31.50 6.69 14.86
N ASP A 627 -31.66 5.85 15.88
CA ASP A 627 -30.79 5.87 17.06
C ASP A 627 -29.53 5.04 16.84
N THR A 628 -28.43 5.49 17.45
CA THR A 628 -27.15 4.74 17.44
C THR A 628 -27.07 3.73 18.58
N PHE A 629 -27.69 4.03 19.72
CA PHE A 629 -27.71 3.19 20.93
C PHE A 629 -29.12 3.14 21.54
N GLY A 630 -29.33 2.29 22.54
CA GLY A 630 -30.57 2.29 23.32
C GLY A 630 -30.80 3.63 24.06
N PRO A 631 -32.06 3.92 24.46
CA PRO A 631 -32.45 5.22 25.00
C PRO A 631 -31.70 5.58 26.28
N ALA A 632 -31.54 4.64 27.21
CA ALA A 632 -30.86 4.88 28.48
C ALA A 632 -29.37 5.22 28.32
N LEU A 633 -28.67 4.55 27.39
CA LEU A 633 -27.26 4.84 27.10
C LEU A 633 -27.14 6.19 26.37
N THR A 634 -28.04 6.49 25.44
CA THR A 634 -28.06 7.78 24.73
C THR A 634 -28.29 8.94 25.69
N GLU A 635 -29.22 8.82 26.62
CA GLU A 635 -29.47 9.82 27.67
C GLU A 635 -28.22 10.03 28.55
N ALA A 636 -27.64 8.94 29.06
CA ALA A 636 -26.44 9.03 29.90
C ALA A 636 -25.24 9.62 29.16
N LEU A 637 -25.07 9.36 27.87
CA LEU A 637 -23.98 9.95 27.07
C LEU A 637 -24.21 11.45 26.79
N THR A 638 -25.47 11.89 26.66
CA THR A 638 -25.82 13.27 26.28
C THR A 638 -26.05 14.22 27.45
N ASP A 639 -26.28 13.71 28.67
CA ASP A 639 -26.60 14.52 29.85
C ASP A 639 -25.49 15.46 30.34
N GLY A 640 -24.26 15.29 29.83
CA GLY A 640 -23.10 16.12 30.16
C GLY A 640 -22.57 15.95 31.59
N ARG A 641 -23.03 14.97 32.36
CA ARG A 641 -22.65 14.80 33.79
C ARG A 641 -22.36 13.37 34.19
N THR A 642 -23.00 12.38 33.57
CA THR A 642 -22.87 10.98 33.99
C THR A 642 -21.55 10.39 33.51
N HIS A 643 -20.84 9.71 34.41
CA HIS A 643 -19.74 8.81 34.07
C HIS A 643 -20.32 7.50 33.56
N VAL A 644 -19.85 7.05 32.40
CA VAL A 644 -20.46 5.93 31.68
C VAL A 644 -19.48 4.78 31.63
N ALA A 645 -19.91 3.59 32.06
CA ALA A 645 -19.22 2.36 31.77
C ALA A 645 -20.04 1.53 30.77
N VAL A 646 -19.39 0.99 29.74
CA VAL A 646 -20.03 0.14 28.73
C VAL A 646 -19.25 -1.16 28.59
N VAL A 647 -19.98 -2.26 28.66
CA VAL A 647 -19.44 -3.62 28.55
C VAL A 647 -19.73 -4.18 27.15
N LEU A 648 -18.67 -4.55 26.42
CA LEU A 648 -18.72 -5.05 25.04
C LEU A 648 -18.17 -6.49 24.99
N ASN A 649 -19.06 -7.47 24.77
CA ASN A 649 -18.73 -8.91 24.86
C ASN A 649 -18.30 -9.54 23.53
N ALA A 650 -17.85 -8.72 22.57
CA ALA A 650 -17.62 -9.17 21.19
C ALA A 650 -16.50 -10.22 21.08
N ILE A 651 -15.49 -10.13 21.94
CA ILE A 651 -14.33 -11.03 21.93
C ILE A 651 -14.73 -12.41 22.48
N ASP A 652 -15.27 -12.47 23.70
CA ASP A 652 -15.77 -13.73 24.29
C ASP A 652 -16.84 -14.43 23.44
N ASP A 653 -17.81 -13.67 22.89
CA ASP A 653 -18.85 -14.23 22.02
C ASP A 653 -18.27 -14.95 20.79
N ARG A 654 -17.16 -14.41 20.23
CA ARG A 654 -16.44 -15.02 19.12
C ARG A 654 -15.63 -16.23 19.57
N LEU A 655 -14.89 -16.15 20.68
CA LEU A 655 -14.10 -17.26 21.22
C LEU A 655 -14.96 -18.50 21.56
N ALA A 656 -16.22 -18.31 21.91
CA ALA A 656 -17.15 -19.40 22.19
C ALA A 656 -17.68 -20.13 20.93
N LYS A 657 -17.58 -19.53 19.74
CA LYS A 657 -18.30 -20.00 18.53
C LYS A 657 -17.46 -20.15 17.28
N GLU A 658 -16.47 -19.28 17.09
CA GLU A 658 -15.80 -19.09 15.80
C GLU A 658 -14.28 -18.98 16.00
N GLN A 659 -13.52 -19.83 15.33
CA GLN A 659 -12.08 -19.63 15.19
C GLN A 659 -11.84 -18.56 14.13
N LYS A 660 -11.09 -17.52 14.49
CA LYS A 660 -10.66 -16.51 13.52
C LYS A 660 -9.63 -17.13 12.58
N LEU A 661 -9.94 -17.14 11.29
CA LEU A 661 -9.10 -17.68 10.22
C LEU A 661 -8.72 -16.54 9.24
N GLY A 662 -7.50 -16.58 8.72
CA GLY A 662 -7.01 -15.59 7.76
C GLY A 662 -6.31 -14.41 8.43
N ASP A 663 -7.01 -13.29 8.58
CA ASP A 663 -6.47 -12.10 9.26
C ASP A 663 -6.64 -12.24 10.78
N GLY A 664 -5.53 -12.38 11.52
CA GLY A 664 -5.53 -12.41 12.98
C GLY A 664 -5.90 -11.04 13.61
N ALA A 665 -5.82 -9.95 12.84
CA ALA A 665 -5.93 -8.58 13.32
C ALA A 665 -7.30 -8.21 13.89
N TRP A 666 -7.38 -7.77 15.15
CA TRP A 666 -8.54 -7.13 15.75
C TRP A 666 -8.52 -5.62 15.50
N ARG A 667 -9.52 -5.13 14.79
CA ARG A 667 -9.69 -3.70 14.49
C ARG A 667 -10.80 -3.10 15.33
N VAL A 668 -10.83 -1.78 15.43
CA VAL A 668 -11.92 -1.05 16.08
C VAL A 668 -13.28 -1.41 15.47
N ASP A 669 -13.33 -1.68 14.16
CA ASP A 669 -14.54 -2.10 13.44
C ASP A 669 -14.99 -3.53 13.74
N ASP A 670 -14.12 -4.39 14.29
CA ASP A 670 -14.46 -5.76 14.68
C ASP A 670 -15.24 -5.83 16.00
N VAL A 671 -15.25 -4.74 16.78
CA VAL A 671 -15.94 -4.63 18.06
C VAL A 671 -17.20 -3.76 17.88
N PRO A 672 -18.40 -4.36 17.80
CA PRO A 672 -19.63 -3.62 17.58
C PRO A 672 -19.84 -2.49 18.60
N GLY A 673 -20.15 -1.29 18.10
CA GLY A 673 -20.40 -0.10 18.92
C GLY A 673 -19.14 0.66 19.37
N LEU A 674 -17.94 0.07 19.30
CA LEU A 674 -16.71 0.72 19.78
C LEU A 674 -16.41 2.02 19.04
N ARG A 675 -16.45 2.01 17.70
CA ARG A 675 -16.21 3.21 16.88
C ARG A 675 -17.18 4.35 17.21
N ASP A 676 -18.46 4.04 17.37
CA ASP A 676 -19.48 5.05 17.65
C ASP A 676 -19.36 5.61 19.07
N LEU A 677 -19.05 4.77 20.06
CA LEU A 677 -18.77 5.20 21.43
C LEU A 677 -17.54 6.13 21.49
N LEU A 678 -16.47 5.79 20.77
CA LEU A 678 -15.29 6.65 20.66
C LEU A 678 -15.63 7.98 19.97
N ARG A 679 -16.45 7.98 18.92
CA ARG A 679 -16.90 9.22 18.26
C ARG A 679 -17.66 10.13 19.23
N VAL A 680 -18.57 9.58 20.03
CA VAL A 680 -19.31 10.34 21.05
C VAL A 680 -18.36 10.87 22.11
N ALA A 681 -17.43 10.04 22.60
CA ALA A 681 -16.42 10.46 23.58
C ALA A 681 -15.56 11.62 23.08
N ALA A 682 -15.14 11.59 21.81
CA ALA A 682 -14.38 12.68 21.20
C ALA A 682 -15.20 13.97 21.15
N ALA A 683 -16.46 13.89 20.70
CA ALA A 683 -17.36 15.04 20.60
C ALA A 683 -17.67 15.67 21.97
N GLN A 684 -17.72 14.85 23.02
CA GLN A 684 -18.01 15.26 24.40
C GLN A 684 -16.75 15.53 25.24
N GLY A 685 -15.55 15.42 24.65
CA GLY A 685 -14.28 15.61 25.36
C GLY A 685 -14.06 14.64 26.53
N MET A 686 -14.62 13.43 26.48
CA MET A 686 -14.51 12.45 27.56
C MET A 686 -13.10 11.85 27.64
N ALA A 687 -12.69 11.47 28.85
CA ALA A 687 -11.57 10.58 29.07
C ALA A 687 -12.01 9.14 28.77
N VAL A 688 -11.37 8.49 27.78
CA VAL A 688 -11.69 7.11 27.42
C VAL A 688 -10.70 6.18 28.10
N ILE A 689 -11.21 5.21 28.86
CA ILE A 689 -10.40 4.16 29.45
C ILE A 689 -10.89 2.83 28.89
N VAL A 690 -10.01 2.07 28.24
CA VAL A 690 -10.34 0.75 27.67
C VAL A 690 -9.63 -0.32 28.48
N THR A 691 -10.38 -1.31 28.96
CA THR A 691 -9.85 -2.41 29.75
C THR A 691 -10.66 -3.69 29.54
N SER A 692 -10.36 -4.74 30.31
CA SER A 692 -11.05 -6.04 30.26
C SER A 692 -11.49 -6.49 31.65
N ASP A 693 -12.24 -7.58 31.72
CA ASP A 693 -12.47 -8.37 32.92
C ASP A 693 -11.43 -9.47 33.14
N HIS A 694 -10.97 -10.10 32.06
CA HIS A 694 -9.85 -11.04 32.02
C HIS A 694 -9.25 -11.07 30.60
N GLY A 695 -8.08 -11.66 30.44
CA GLY A 695 -7.63 -12.06 29.11
C GLY A 695 -8.17 -13.43 28.71
N HIS A 696 -7.63 -13.99 27.64
CA HIS A 696 -7.99 -15.32 27.15
C HIS A 696 -6.78 -16.05 26.58
N VAL A 697 -6.94 -17.34 26.35
CA VAL A 697 -6.05 -18.15 25.49
C VAL A 697 -6.83 -18.65 24.28
N VAL A 698 -6.18 -18.68 23.12
CA VAL A 698 -6.75 -19.19 21.87
C VAL A 698 -6.43 -20.69 21.75
N ASP A 699 -7.41 -21.50 21.37
CA ASP A 699 -7.20 -22.94 21.13
C ASP A 699 -6.81 -23.19 19.67
N ARG A 700 -5.52 -23.39 19.44
CA ARG A 700 -4.96 -23.86 18.16
C ARG A 700 -4.47 -25.31 18.23
N HIS A 701 -3.96 -25.70 19.39
CA HIS A 701 -3.29 -26.99 19.63
C HIS A 701 -3.78 -27.68 20.91
N GLY A 702 -4.92 -27.24 21.44
CA GLY A 702 -5.38 -27.62 22.77
C GLY A 702 -5.65 -29.12 22.90
N THR A 703 -5.18 -29.68 24.00
CA THR A 703 -5.49 -31.05 24.43
C THR A 703 -6.50 -31.06 25.57
N LYS A 704 -7.39 -32.05 25.57
CA LYS A 704 -8.31 -32.24 26.69
C LYS A 704 -7.56 -32.86 27.87
N ALA A 705 -7.54 -32.18 29.01
CA ALA A 705 -7.02 -32.66 30.27
C ALA A 705 -8.12 -33.43 31.03
N ASP A 706 -7.73 -34.51 31.71
CA ASP A 706 -8.63 -35.27 32.57
C ASP A 706 -8.84 -34.53 33.89
N ALA A 707 -10.09 -34.20 34.19
CA ALA A 707 -10.44 -33.52 35.43
C ALA A 707 -10.72 -34.54 36.54
N ALA A 708 -10.01 -34.42 37.68
CA ALA A 708 -10.21 -35.28 38.85
C ALA A 708 -11.56 -35.02 39.58
N THR A 709 -12.19 -33.89 39.30
CA THR A 709 -13.50 -33.46 39.81
C THR A 709 -14.29 -32.86 38.65
N GLU A 710 -15.61 -32.70 38.81
CA GLU A 710 -16.42 -32.04 37.80
C GLU A 710 -15.87 -30.62 37.54
N PRO A 711 -15.50 -30.28 36.29
CA PRO A 711 -14.96 -28.97 35.95
C PRO A 711 -15.99 -27.87 36.23
N ALA A 712 -15.56 -26.81 36.92
CA ALA A 712 -16.40 -25.63 37.15
C ALA A 712 -16.35 -24.64 35.97
N SER A 713 -15.32 -24.75 35.11
CA SER A 713 -15.23 -24.10 33.81
C SER A 713 -14.36 -24.91 32.85
N ALA A 714 -14.09 -24.37 31.66
CA ALA A 714 -13.11 -24.92 30.73
C ALA A 714 -11.70 -25.06 31.32
N ARG A 715 -11.34 -24.25 32.33
CA ARG A 715 -9.95 -24.10 32.79
C ARG A 715 -9.72 -24.15 34.29
N HIS A 716 -10.76 -24.32 35.10
CA HIS A 716 -10.60 -24.65 36.52
C HIS A 716 -11.63 -25.66 37.01
N ARG A 717 -11.27 -26.32 38.10
CA ARG A 717 -12.08 -27.30 38.83
C ARG A 717 -11.88 -27.11 40.33
N LEU A 718 -12.76 -27.72 41.11
CA LEU A 718 -12.57 -27.76 42.57
C LEU A 718 -11.42 -28.73 42.92
N PRO A 719 -10.69 -28.49 44.01
CA PRO A 719 -9.73 -29.46 44.53
C PRO A 719 -10.43 -30.79 44.83
N GLY A 720 -9.75 -31.89 44.56
CA GLY A 720 -10.23 -33.25 44.86
C GLY A 720 -9.11 -34.06 45.51
N GLY A 721 -9.41 -35.26 46.00
CA GLY A 721 -8.42 -36.14 46.63
C GLY A 721 -7.38 -36.76 45.67
N GLY A 722 -7.47 -36.48 44.37
CA GLY A 722 -6.52 -36.95 43.35
C GLY A 722 -5.32 -36.01 43.18
N PRO A 723 -4.25 -36.47 42.52
CA PRO A 723 -3.05 -35.66 42.29
C PRO A 723 -3.34 -34.46 41.37
N ILE A 724 -2.57 -33.39 41.55
CA ILE A 724 -2.52 -32.24 40.62
C ILE A 724 -1.76 -32.70 39.37
N GLY A 725 -2.36 -32.53 38.19
CA GLY A 725 -1.75 -32.88 36.91
C GLY A 725 -0.59 -31.95 36.55
N GLU A 726 0.27 -32.37 35.62
CA GLU A 726 1.48 -31.62 35.22
C GLU A 726 1.19 -30.19 34.71
N ARG A 727 0.00 -29.98 34.15
CA ARG A 727 -0.46 -28.72 33.55
C ARG A 727 -1.42 -27.93 34.44
N GLU A 728 -1.61 -28.41 35.66
CA GLU A 728 -2.49 -27.84 36.67
C GLU A 728 -1.67 -27.14 37.76
N ILE A 729 -2.29 -26.15 38.41
CA ILE A 729 -1.75 -25.49 39.59
C ILE A 729 -2.86 -25.32 40.62
N ALA A 730 -2.57 -25.59 41.90
CA ALA A 730 -3.48 -25.30 43.00
C ALA A 730 -3.31 -23.85 43.44
N LEU A 731 -4.43 -23.15 43.57
CA LEU A 731 -4.50 -21.75 44.01
C LEU A 731 -5.43 -21.68 45.21
N SER A 732 -4.99 -21.00 46.26
CA SER A 732 -5.75 -20.84 47.50
C SER A 732 -5.52 -19.45 48.09
N GLY A 733 -6.46 -18.96 48.90
CA GLY A 733 -6.29 -17.71 49.64
C GLY A 733 -7.27 -16.61 49.22
N PRO A 734 -7.12 -15.38 49.78
CA PRO A 734 -8.16 -14.35 49.74
C PRO A 734 -8.61 -13.91 48.34
N ARG A 735 -7.75 -14.07 47.32
CA ARG A 735 -8.06 -13.72 45.92
C ARG A 735 -8.87 -14.79 45.18
N VAL A 736 -8.94 -16.01 45.72
CA VAL A 736 -9.71 -17.10 45.15
C VAL A 736 -11.15 -16.97 45.64
N VAL A 737 -12.06 -16.57 44.75
CA VAL A 737 -13.45 -16.22 45.06
C VAL A 737 -14.43 -17.35 44.71
N TRP A 738 -13.92 -18.51 44.31
CA TRP A 738 -14.75 -19.65 43.89
C TRP A 738 -14.51 -20.90 44.74
N PRO A 739 -15.58 -21.59 45.18
CA PRO A 739 -17.00 -21.24 45.01
C PRO A 739 -17.42 -20.05 45.89
N GLU A 740 -16.59 -19.73 46.88
CA GLU A 740 -16.76 -18.66 47.87
C GLU A 740 -15.43 -17.91 48.10
N PRO A 741 -15.45 -16.67 48.63
CA PRO A 741 -14.25 -15.89 48.93
C PRO A 741 -13.28 -16.60 49.88
N GLY A 742 -11.99 -16.62 49.52
CA GLY A 742 -10.92 -17.24 50.33
C GLY A 742 -10.75 -18.74 50.11
N ALA A 743 -11.46 -19.33 49.16
CA ALA A 743 -11.47 -20.77 48.91
C ALA A 743 -10.21 -21.26 48.16
N SER A 744 -10.29 -22.48 47.61
CA SER A 744 -9.21 -23.09 46.84
C SER A 744 -9.76 -23.68 45.54
N ILE A 745 -8.99 -23.55 44.46
CA ILE A 745 -9.28 -24.11 43.14
C ILE A 745 -8.04 -24.81 42.57
N VAL A 746 -8.26 -25.68 41.58
CA VAL A 746 -7.18 -26.17 40.69
C VAL A 746 -7.44 -25.60 39.31
N ALA A 747 -6.45 -24.90 38.75
CA ALA A 747 -6.56 -24.19 37.48
C ALA A 747 -5.49 -24.67 36.48
N LEU A 748 -5.83 -24.63 35.19
CA LEU A 748 -4.89 -24.90 34.11
C LEU A 748 -4.02 -23.66 33.85
N TRP A 749 -2.70 -23.81 33.96
CA TRP A 749 -1.75 -22.76 33.59
C TRP A 749 -1.29 -22.87 32.14
N ASP A 750 -1.36 -24.08 31.55
CA ASP A 750 -0.95 -24.36 30.18
C ASP A 750 -2.00 -23.89 29.17
N ALA A 751 -1.65 -22.96 28.28
CA ALA A 751 -2.58 -22.40 27.30
C ALA A 751 -3.23 -23.48 26.40
N ASP A 752 -2.45 -24.50 26.01
CA ASP A 752 -2.86 -25.62 25.14
C ASP A 752 -3.62 -26.75 25.88
N SER A 753 -4.35 -26.43 26.96
CA SER A 753 -5.10 -27.41 27.75
C SER A 753 -6.51 -26.94 28.10
N ARG A 754 -7.48 -27.87 28.13
CA ARG A 754 -8.87 -27.60 28.56
C ARG A 754 -9.50 -28.81 29.24
N TYR A 755 -10.49 -28.61 30.10
CA TYR A 755 -11.31 -29.70 30.64
C TYR A 755 -12.55 -30.00 29.81
N THR A 756 -13.10 -28.99 29.13
CA THR A 756 -14.39 -29.07 28.42
C THR A 756 -14.23 -29.46 26.95
N ALA A 757 -15.36 -29.44 26.21
CA ALA A 757 -15.34 -29.55 24.76
C ALA A 757 -14.53 -28.42 24.11
N LEU A 758 -14.11 -28.66 22.86
CA LEU A 758 -13.34 -27.72 22.06
C LEU A 758 -14.17 -26.46 21.74
N MET A 759 -13.60 -25.29 21.99
CA MET A 759 -14.05 -23.95 21.58
C MET A 759 -12.86 -23.23 20.91
N ALA A 760 -13.07 -22.03 20.36
CA ALA A 760 -12.01 -21.27 19.72
C ALA A 760 -11.02 -20.63 20.71
N GLY A 761 -11.46 -20.38 21.94
CA GLY A 761 -10.60 -19.97 23.04
C GLY A 761 -11.29 -20.13 24.38
N TYR A 762 -10.55 -19.86 25.45
CA TYR A 762 -11.01 -20.08 26.81
C TYR A 762 -10.43 -19.06 27.79
N HIS A 763 -11.07 -18.98 28.94
CA HIS A 763 -10.62 -18.26 30.13
C HIS A 763 -10.97 -19.09 31.38
N GLY A 764 -10.66 -18.58 32.57
CA GLY A 764 -10.95 -19.23 33.85
C GLY A 764 -9.80 -20.02 34.47
N GLY A 765 -8.61 -19.99 33.86
CA GLY A 765 -7.39 -20.65 34.29
C GLY A 765 -6.40 -19.71 35.00
N ALA A 766 -5.12 -20.07 34.91
CA ALA A 766 -4.00 -19.40 35.59
C ALA A 766 -2.83 -19.06 34.65
N SER A 767 -3.06 -19.02 33.34
CA SER A 767 -2.04 -18.55 32.39
C SER A 767 -1.80 -17.05 32.57
N LEU A 768 -0.61 -16.58 32.17
CA LEU A 768 -0.27 -15.16 32.23
C LEU A 768 -1.19 -14.30 31.34
N ALA A 769 -1.58 -14.85 30.18
CA ALA A 769 -2.48 -14.21 29.23
C ALA A 769 -3.90 -14.02 29.79
N GLU A 770 -4.41 -14.98 30.56
CA GLU A 770 -5.73 -14.87 31.20
C GLU A 770 -5.71 -13.91 32.40
N PHE A 771 -4.63 -13.94 33.19
CA PHE A 771 -4.52 -13.21 34.45
C PHE A 771 -4.19 -11.71 34.27
N THR A 772 -3.51 -11.37 33.18
CA THR A 772 -3.10 -9.99 32.87
C THR A 772 -4.21 -9.26 32.13
N ILE A 773 -4.70 -8.17 32.73
CA ILE A 773 -5.71 -7.32 32.10
C ILE A 773 -5.06 -6.00 31.66
N PRO A 774 -5.04 -5.69 30.34
CA PRO A 774 -4.50 -4.43 29.86
C PRO A 774 -5.37 -3.23 30.24
N VAL A 775 -4.74 -2.08 30.43
CA VAL A 775 -5.40 -0.79 30.70
C VAL A 775 -4.86 0.24 29.72
N LEU A 776 -5.72 0.71 28.84
CA LEU A 776 -5.44 1.79 27.88
C LEU A 776 -6.21 3.04 28.28
N ALA A 777 -5.59 4.21 28.15
CA ALA A 777 -6.26 5.48 28.41
C ALA A 777 -6.00 6.47 27.30
N PHE A 778 -7.06 7.10 26.82
CA PHE A 778 -7.02 7.97 25.66
C PHE A 778 -7.69 9.32 25.94
N LEU A 779 -7.11 10.36 25.35
CA LEU A 779 -7.72 11.68 25.22
C LEU A 779 -7.68 12.13 23.76
N PRO A 780 -8.65 12.94 23.31
CA PRO A 780 -8.57 13.59 22.00
C PRO A 780 -7.30 14.45 21.93
N PHE A 781 -6.69 14.55 20.75
CA PHE A 781 -5.50 15.39 20.58
C PHE A 781 -5.76 16.84 21.01
N GLY A 782 -4.80 17.42 21.73
CA GLY A 782 -4.88 18.79 22.25
C GLY A 782 -5.74 18.95 23.50
N ALA A 783 -6.38 17.89 24.01
CA ALA A 783 -7.07 17.93 25.28
C ALA A 783 -6.07 18.07 26.44
N GLU A 784 -6.38 18.91 27.43
CA GLU A 784 -5.58 19.03 28.65
C GLU A 784 -5.71 17.74 29.49
N PRO A 785 -4.59 17.04 29.77
CA PRO A 785 -4.63 15.79 30.52
C PRO A 785 -4.78 16.04 32.02
N PRO A 786 -5.41 15.11 32.77
CA PRO A 786 -5.37 15.13 34.22
C PRO A 786 -3.93 15.18 34.74
N LYS A 787 -3.69 15.85 35.87
CA LYS A 787 -2.32 16.12 36.38
C LYS A 787 -1.39 14.91 36.52
N GLU A 788 -1.94 13.75 36.84
CA GLU A 788 -1.16 12.50 37.02
C GLU A 788 -0.99 11.71 35.72
N TRP A 789 -1.68 12.11 34.65
CA TRP A 789 -1.60 11.45 33.36
C TRP A 789 -0.39 11.93 32.57
N ARG A 790 0.39 10.98 32.06
CA ARG A 790 1.58 11.27 31.26
C ARG A 790 1.43 10.65 29.90
N GLU A 791 1.54 11.46 28.86
CA GLU A 791 1.38 10.96 27.50
C GLU A 791 2.46 9.90 27.17
N LEU A 792 2.01 8.80 26.57
CA LEU A 792 2.86 7.69 26.18
C LEU A 792 3.52 7.96 24.83
N GLY A 793 4.80 7.61 24.75
CA GLY A 793 5.50 7.45 23.47
C GLY A 793 5.19 6.08 22.86
N ASP A 794 5.99 5.66 21.89
CA ASP A 794 5.93 4.32 21.32
C ASP A 794 5.97 3.25 22.44
N GLN A 795 5.12 2.23 22.34
CA GLN A 795 5.05 1.13 23.32
C GLN A 795 5.53 -0.19 22.71
N ARG A 796 5.93 -0.18 21.44
CA ARG A 796 6.49 -1.34 20.75
C ARG A 796 7.86 -1.67 21.38
N PRO A 797 8.13 -2.93 21.73
CA PRO A 797 9.43 -3.29 22.27
C PRO A 797 10.52 -3.13 21.20
N PRO A 798 11.80 -2.96 21.58
CA PRO A 798 12.87 -2.68 20.61
C PRO A 798 13.01 -3.70 19.47
N TRP A 799 12.70 -4.98 19.73
CA TRP A 799 12.75 -6.05 18.73
C TRP A 799 11.57 -6.05 17.74
N TRP A 800 10.52 -5.27 17.99
CA TRP A 800 9.31 -5.22 17.15
C TRP A 800 9.50 -4.43 15.84
N ALA A 801 10.36 -3.41 15.88
CA ALA A 801 10.64 -2.52 14.75
C ALA A 801 12.12 -2.04 14.75
N PRO A 802 13.10 -2.95 14.59
CA PRO A 802 14.52 -2.61 14.71
C PRO A 802 15.00 -1.59 13.65
N GLU A 803 14.39 -1.57 12.47
CA GLU A 803 14.70 -0.58 11.42
C GLU A 803 14.23 0.84 11.79
N GLU A 804 13.16 0.95 12.59
CA GLU A 804 12.70 2.22 13.14
C GLU A 804 13.52 2.64 14.37
N ALA A 805 14.36 1.77 14.92
CA ALA A 805 15.32 2.13 15.96
C ALA A 805 16.68 2.57 15.39
N GLY A 806 16.99 2.27 14.11
CA GLY A 806 18.37 2.40 13.60
C GLY A 806 18.52 2.59 12.08
N ARG A 807 17.71 3.43 11.43
CA ARG A 807 18.00 3.86 10.05
C ARG A 807 19.25 4.74 10.02
N SER A 808 20.41 4.13 9.79
CA SER A 808 21.58 4.82 9.25
C SER A 808 21.31 5.19 7.80
N ALA A 809 21.44 6.46 7.46
CA ALA A 809 21.42 6.91 6.08
C ALA A 809 22.68 6.36 5.40
N SER A 810 22.51 5.53 4.37
CA SER A 810 23.59 5.16 3.48
C SER A 810 23.90 6.30 2.52
N ASP A 811 25.20 6.52 2.33
CA ASP A 811 25.86 7.56 1.53
C ASP A 811 25.27 7.78 0.13
N GLU A 812 24.64 8.94 -0.07
CA GLU A 812 24.72 9.65 -1.35
C GLU A 812 26.06 10.38 -1.45
N ARG A 813 27.16 9.63 -1.60
CA ARG A 813 28.42 10.18 -2.13
C ARG A 813 29.04 9.25 -3.16
N SER A 814 28.71 9.57 -4.42
CA SER A 814 29.51 9.41 -5.63
C SER A 814 30.74 8.50 -5.52
N ALA A 815 30.60 7.28 -6.04
CA ALA A 815 31.73 6.42 -6.34
C ALA A 815 32.54 7.01 -7.50
N GLN A 816 33.71 7.58 -7.20
CA GLN A 816 34.83 7.67 -8.14
C GLN A 816 35.90 6.65 -7.74
N PRO A 817 36.42 5.82 -8.67
CA PRO A 817 37.44 4.84 -8.35
C PRO A 817 38.82 5.48 -8.45
N ALA A 818 39.54 5.58 -7.33
CA ALA A 818 40.98 5.81 -7.32
C ALA A 818 41.67 4.60 -6.70
N GLY A 819 42.23 3.74 -7.56
CA GLY A 819 43.08 2.64 -7.12
C GLY A 819 44.46 3.14 -6.72
N VAL A 820 45.08 2.50 -5.71
CA VAL A 820 46.52 2.19 -5.66
C VAL A 820 46.72 0.97 -4.74
N ALA A 821 47.57 0.04 -5.22
CA ALA A 821 47.98 -1.22 -4.63
C ALA A 821 48.81 -1.09 -3.31
N PRO A 822 49.04 -2.20 -2.58
CA PRO A 822 49.44 -2.18 -1.17
C PRO A 822 50.96 -2.21 -0.97
N LYS A 823 51.44 -1.71 0.18
CA LYS A 823 52.77 -2.04 0.71
C LYS A 823 52.70 -2.61 2.11
N LYS A 824 53.28 -3.82 2.21
CA LYS A 824 53.56 -4.60 3.40
C LYS A 824 54.54 -3.88 4.34
N GLY A 825 54.31 -4.02 5.65
CA GLY A 825 55.29 -3.81 6.70
C GLY A 825 55.02 -4.79 7.85
N THR A 826 55.97 -5.69 8.08
CA THR A 826 55.94 -6.83 9.01
C THR A 826 56.38 -6.46 10.43
N ALA A 827 55.71 -6.99 11.47
CA ALA A 827 56.34 -7.55 12.69
C ALA A 827 55.30 -8.21 13.65
N LYS A 828 55.59 -9.44 14.09
CA LYS A 828 55.03 -10.14 15.27
C LYS A 828 56.11 -10.14 16.40
N PRO A 829 55.89 -10.73 17.59
CA PRO A 829 54.88 -10.48 18.62
C PRO A 829 55.53 -10.32 20.03
N ARG A 830 54.84 -9.77 21.04
CA ARG A 830 55.22 -9.97 22.46
C ARG A 830 54.01 -10.11 23.39
N LYS A 831 54.07 -11.13 24.25
CA LYS A 831 53.09 -11.56 25.26
C LYS A 831 53.13 -10.68 26.53
N LYS A 832 51.93 -10.39 27.08
CA LYS A 832 51.51 -10.19 28.49
C LYS A 832 50.22 -9.35 28.43
N GLN A 833 49.14 -9.50 29.18
CA GLN A 833 48.62 -10.33 30.26
C GLN A 833 47.07 -10.08 30.23
N PRO A 834 46.21 -10.91 30.84
CA PRO A 834 44.76 -10.79 30.66
C PRO A 834 44.19 -9.52 31.34
N ASN A 835 43.37 -8.77 30.61
CA ASN A 835 42.59 -7.64 31.14
C ASN A 835 41.31 -8.19 31.81
N PRO A 836 40.92 -7.70 33.00
CA PRO A 836 39.69 -8.12 33.67
C PRO A 836 38.49 -7.35 33.11
N GLU A 837 38.07 -7.69 31.89
CA GLU A 837 36.83 -7.18 31.27
C GLU A 837 36.11 -8.33 30.54
N SER A 838 35.86 -9.41 31.27
CA SER A 838 34.92 -10.45 30.84
C SER A 838 33.92 -10.71 31.95
N LEU A 839 33.00 -9.78 32.11
CA LEU A 839 31.71 -9.95 32.80
C LEU A 839 30.62 -9.30 31.93
N PRO A 840 29.43 -9.90 31.85
CA PRO A 840 28.36 -9.51 30.94
C PRO A 840 27.82 -8.10 31.26
N ASP A 841 27.35 -7.43 30.21
CA ASP A 841 26.69 -6.11 30.16
C ASP A 841 25.94 -5.77 31.47
N ALA A 842 26.53 -4.91 32.29
CA ALA A 842 25.89 -4.37 33.48
C ALA A 842 25.18 -3.05 33.13
N LEU A 843 23.93 -2.91 33.55
CA LEU A 843 22.99 -1.83 33.19
C LEU A 843 23.35 -0.43 33.74
N PHE A 844 24.49 -0.26 34.43
CA PHE A 844 24.86 0.96 35.14
C PHE A 844 26.37 1.25 35.07
N ASP A 845 26.73 2.54 34.89
CA ASP A 845 28.10 3.02 35.00
C ASP A 845 28.29 3.84 36.29
N VAL A 846 29.46 3.70 36.92
CA VAL A 846 29.79 4.39 38.17
C VAL A 846 30.57 5.67 37.85
N ALA A 847 29.94 6.82 38.04
CA ALA A 847 30.60 8.12 37.95
C ALA A 847 30.98 8.63 39.35
N PHE A 848 32.23 9.08 39.49
CA PHE A 848 32.74 9.67 40.74
C PHE A 848 32.59 11.20 40.66
N THR A 849 31.80 11.80 41.55
CA THR A 849 31.73 13.26 41.69
C THR A 849 32.55 13.71 42.91
N ALA A 850 33.29 14.80 42.75
CA ALA A 850 34.04 15.42 43.84
C ALA A 850 33.10 16.31 44.67
N GLY A 851 32.71 15.83 45.86
CA GLY A 851 32.13 16.68 46.89
C GLY A 851 33.19 17.64 47.43
N GLY A 852 32.83 18.92 47.56
CA GLY A 852 33.74 19.98 48.03
C GLY A 852 34.30 19.73 49.44
N ASP A 853 35.57 20.12 49.58
CA ASP A 853 36.46 20.14 50.75
C ASP A 853 36.39 18.96 51.76
N ASP A 854 37.48 18.18 51.71
CA ASP A 854 37.88 17.06 52.56
C ASP A 854 37.07 15.74 52.46
N ALA A 855 37.59 14.87 51.58
CA ALA A 855 37.63 13.41 51.65
C ALA A 855 36.34 12.66 52.05
N LEU A 856 35.55 12.27 51.04
CA LEU A 856 35.02 10.92 50.79
C LEU A 856 34.34 10.91 49.41
N LEU A 857 34.85 10.13 48.45
CA LEU A 857 34.20 9.89 47.15
C LEU A 857 33.01 8.94 47.38
N THR A 858 31.78 9.44 47.34
CA THR A 858 30.58 8.60 47.26
C THR A 858 30.33 8.19 45.82
N PRO A 859 30.38 6.89 45.46
CA PRO A 859 30.04 6.44 44.13
C PRO A 859 28.53 6.64 43.89
N THR A 860 28.18 7.46 42.92
CA THR A 860 26.81 7.59 42.41
C THR A 860 26.66 6.75 41.17
N VAL A 861 25.68 5.85 41.19
CA VAL A 861 25.29 5.03 40.04
C VAL A 861 24.49 5.93 39.10
N VAL A 862 24.96 6.12 37.86
CA VAL A 862 24.33 7.01 36.87
C VAL A 862 23.87 6.16 35.69
N SER A 863 22.69 6.45 35.13
CA SER A 863 22.17 5.69 33.99
C SER A 863 22.99 5.96 32.72
N ARG A 864 23.05 5.00 31.79
CA ARG A 864 23.72 5.21 30.48
C ARG A 864 23.15 6.41 29.72
N THR A 865 21.83 6.63 29.80
CA THR A 865 21.15 7.80 29.23
C THR A 865 21.76 9.09 29.76
N GLU A 866 21.89 9.21 31.08
CA GLU A 866 22.39 10.42 31.73
C GLU A 866 23.86 10.70 31.36
N VAL A 867 24.69 9.64 31.27
CA VAL A 867 26.08 9.76 30.79
C VAL A 867 26.13 10.27 29.34
N LEU A 868 25.26 9.74 28.47
CA LEU A 868 25.19 10.15 27.07
C LEU A 868 24.72 11.60 26.92
N VAL A 869 23.68 12.01 27.67
CA VAL A 869 23.16 13.38 27.63
C VAL A 869 24.19 14.36 28.18
N ALA A 870 24.86 14.04 29.30
CA ALA A 870 25.93 14.87 29.85
C ALA A 870 27.08 15.06 28.84
N ALA A 871 27.53 13.97 28.20
CA ALA A 871 28.58 14.03 27.18
C ALA A 871 28.17 14.87 25.95
N LEU A 872 26.91 14.77 25.51
CA LEU A 872 26.37 15.60 24.44
C LEU A 872 26.38 17.08 24.80
N LEU A 873 25.88 17.43 25.98
CA LEU A 873 25.81 18.82 26.44
C LEU A 873 27.20 19.43 26.64
N ASP A 874 28.22 18.63 26.96
CA ASP A 874 29.60 19.10 27.11
C ASP A 874 30.40 19.11 25.79
N SER A 875 29.83 18.60 24.69
CA SER A 875 30.51 18.58 23.39
C SER A 875 30.71 19.99 22.82
N GLU A 876 31.90 20.25 22.25
CA GLU A 876 32.22 21.56 21.63
C GLU A 876 31.25 21.91 20.50
N MET A 877 30.80 20.90 19.73
CA MET A 877 29.85 21.09 18.64
C MET A 877 28.47 21.54 19.15
N TYR A 878 27.97 20.94 20.24
CA TYR A 878 26.72 21.36 20.86
C TYR A 878 26.82 22.79 21.42
N GLN A 879 27.94 23.12 22.08
CA GLN A 879 28.17 24.47 22.59
C GLN A 879 28.22 25.52 21.45
N GLY A 880 28.85 25.16 20.31
CA GLY A 880 28.86 25.99 19.11
C GLY A 880 27.46 26.24 18.53
N GLN A 881 26.59 25.22 18.49
CA GLN A 881 25.19 25.38 18.07
C GLN A 881 24.39 26.24 19.05
N LEU A 882 24.60 26.05 20.35
CA LEU A 882 23.94 26.83 21.40
C LEU A 882 24.31 28.31 21.35
N ASP A 883 25.55 28.66 21.02
CA ASP A 883 26.00 30.05 20.84
C ASP A 883 25.43 30.71 19.58
N GLY A 884 25.10 29.92 18.55
CA GLY A 884 24.45 30.39 17.32
C GLY A 884 22.97 30.74 17.49
N LEU A 885 22.32 30.37 18.60
CA LEU A 885 20.91 30.67 18.86
C LEU A 885 20.71 32.10 19.36
N ALA A 886 19.83 32.87 18.70
CA ALA A 886 19.43 34.20 19.15
C ALA A 886 18.78 34.22 20.55
N ARG A 887 18.15 33.10 20.96
CA ARG A 887 17.58 32.91 22.30
C ARG A 887 17.93 31.52 22.81
N LYS A 888 18.81 31.45 23.81
CA LYS A 888 19.28 30.18 24.39
C LYS A 888 18.16 29.51 25.20
N PRO A 889 17.84 28.22 24.96
CA PRO A 889 16.93 27.46 25.80
C PRO A 889 17.55 27.20 27.18
N GLN A 890 16.71 26.89 28.18
CA GLN A 890 17.21 26.54 29.51
C GLN A 890 17.92 25.19 29.46
N LYS A 891 19.17 25.12 29.95
CA LYS A 891 19.99 23.89 29.93
C LYS A 891 19.25 22.71 30.56
N GLU A 892 18.57 22.94 31.67
CA GLU A 892 17.79 21.92 32.38
C GLU A 892 16.63 21.36 31.54
N GLN A 893 15.92 22.20 30.79
CA GLN A 893 14.81 21.77 29.93
C GLN A 893 15.32 20.93 28.76
N VAL A 894 16.47 21.30 28.18
CA VAL A 894 17.09 20.52 27.09
C VAL A 894 17.60 19.18 27.62
N HIS A 895 18.21 19.17 28.80
CA HIS A 895 18.66 17.96 29.47
C HIS A 895 17.50 16.97 29.68
N GLN A 896 16.42 17.42 30.33
CA GLN A 896 15.23 16.61 30.59
C GLN A 896 14.56 16.11 29.30
N ALA A 897 14.53 16.94 28.25
CA ALA A 897 13.97 16.56 26.96
C ALA A 897 14.77 15.45 26.26
N LEU A 898 16.10 15.56 26.28
CA LEU A 898 17.00 14.56 25.67
C LEU A 898 16.94 13.24 26.42
N ALA A 899 16.99 13.27 27.76
CA ALA A 899 16.82 12.09 28.59
C ALA A 899 15.46 11.42 28.32
N ALA A 900 14.39 12.21 28.27
CA ALA A 900 13.04 11.72 27.98
C ALA A 900 12.87 11.08 26.60
N LEU A 901 13.59 11.55 25.57
CA LEU A 901 13.59 10.96 24.23
C LEU A 901 14.33 9.62 24.23
N LEU A 902 15.51 9.57 24.84
CA LEU A 902 16.33 8.37 24.92
C LEU A 902 15.66 7.27 25.75
N ASP A 903 15.08 7.62 26.90
CA ASP A 903 14.34 6.68 27.76
C ASP A 903 13.06 6.16 27.09
N ALA A 904 12.52 6.88 26.10
CA ALA A 904 11.38 6.45 25.29
C ALA A 904 11.78 5.63 24.04
N GLY A 905 13.03 5.19 23.93
CA GLY A 905 13.53 4.47 22.75
C GLY A 905 13.66 5.36 21.51
N GLY A 906 13.81 6.67 21.70
CA GLY A 906 14.05 7.66 20.65
C GLY A 906 12.79 8.29 20.06
N THR A 907 11.58 7.77 20.30
CA THR A 907 10.35 8.29 19.65
C THR A 907 9.32 8.79 20.67
N LEU A 908 8.94 10.07 20.58
CA LEU A 908 8.04 10.71 21.53
C LEU A 908 7.19 11.83 20.91
N PRO A 909 5.87 11.94 21.22
CA PRO A 909 5.06 13.10 20.84
C PRO A 909 5.64 14.42 21.36
N VAL A 910 5.50 15.49 20.58
CA VAL A 910 5.99 16.85 20.95
C VAL A 910 5.38 17.33 22.27
N THR A 911 4.10 17.03 22.50
CA THR A 911 3.36 17.35 23.73
C THR A 911 3.89 16.58 24.93
N ALA A 912 4.17 15.28 24.78
CA ALA A 912 4.79 14.45 25.80
C ALA A 912 6.22 14.93 26.14
N LEU A 913 7.00 15.33 25.12
CA LEU A 913 8.33 15.91 25.31
C LEU A 913 8.27 17.21 26.14
N ALA A 914 7.34 18.11 25.80
CA ALA A 914 7.14 19.35 26.53
C ALA A 914 6.75 19.09 27.99
N GLN A 915 5.85 18.13 28.24
CA GLN A 915 5.44 17.73 29.58
C GLN A 915 6.63 17.25 30.42
N ARG A 916 7.48 16.39 29.85
CA ARG A 916 8.68 15.84 30.54
C ARG A 916 9.79 16.87 30.76
N ALA A 917 9.87 17.90 29.91
CA ALA A 917 10.79 19.03 30.07
C ALA A 917 10.25 20.13 31.03
N GLY A 918 9.11 19.88 31.71
CA GLY A 918 8.51 20.86 32.62
C GLY A 918 7.92 22.09 31.92
N MET A 919 7.53 21.96 30.65
CA MET A 919 6.98 23.04 29.83
C MET A 919 5.48 22.85 29.57
N PRO A 920 4.70 23.95 29.41
CA PRO A 920 3.34 23.87 28.89
C PRO A 920 3.32 23.22 27.51
N THR A 921 2.39 22.29 27.28
CA THR A 921 2.23 21.54 26.02
C THR A 921 2.03 22.45 24.80
N THR A 922 1.41 23.63 24.98
CA THR A 922 1.24 24.66 23.94
C THR A 922 2.55 25.26 23.41
N ARG A 923 3.66 25.12 24.16
CA ARG A 923 5.00 25.58 23.73
C ARG A 923 5.84 24.46 23.10
N GLY A 924 5.30 23.26 22.95
CA GLY A 924 6.00 22.08 22.46
C GLY A 924 6.59 22.27 21.07
N ASP A 925 5.79 22.72 20.09
CA ASP A 925 6.23 22.85 18.69
C ASP A 925 7.41 23.82 18.53
N GLY A 926 7.36 24.95 19.25
CA GLY A 926 8.45 25.93 19.28
C GLY A 926 9.71 25.36 19.92
N PHE A 927 9.57 24.59 21.00
CA PHE A 927 10.71 23.95 21.67
C PHE A 927 11.32 22.82 20.83
N ALA A 928 10.49 22.01 20.17
CA ALA A 928 10.92 21.00 19.21
C ALA A 928 11.71 21.61 18.05
N ALA A 929 11.28 22.77 17.53
CA ALA A 929 12.02 23.49 16.50
C ALA A 929 13.41 23.94 17.00
N VAL A 930 13.50 24.42 18.23
CA VAL A 930 14.78 24.79 18.86
C VAL A 930 15.68 23.56 19.06
N LEU A 931 15.14 22.43 19.51
CA LEU A 931 15.91 21.19 19.65
C LEU A 931 16.41 20.67 18.30
N ARG A 932 15.61 20.73 17.24
CA ARG A 932 16.08 20.40 15.88
C ARG A 932 17.20 21.32 15.43
N GLN A 933 17.10 22.62 15.71
CA GLN A 933 18.17 23.57 15.39
C GLN A 933 19.46 23.28 16.16
N LEU A 934 19.36 22.79 17.39
CA LEU A 934 20.53 22.40 18.20
C LEU A 934 21.15 21.08 17.78
N LEU A 935 20.33 20.10 17.37
CA LEU A 935 20.77 18.73 17.14
C LEU A 935 21.04 18.41 15.68
N ASN A 936 20.40 19.09 14.73
CA ASN A 936 20.61 18.84 13.30
C ASN A 936 21.68 19.78 12.77
N TYR A 937 22.83 19.25 12.40
CA TYR A 937 23.95 20.02 11.86
C TYR A 937 24.37 19.50 10.48
N ASP A 938 24.77 20.42 9.60
CA ASP A 938 25.31 20.12 8.25
C ASP A 938 24.44 19.17 7.40
N GLY A 939 23.11 19.29 7.52
CA GLY A 939 22.13 18.49 6.77
C GLY A 939 21.80 17.12 7.36
N VAL A 940 22.46 16.71 8.46
CA VAL A 940 22.15 15.45 9.16
C VAL A 940 20.91 15.65 10.05
N GLN A 941 19.87 14.83 9.83
CA GLN A 941 18.64 14.87 10.64
C GLN A 941 18.76 13.93 11.84
N VAL A 942 19.47 14.38 12.88
CA VAL A 942 19.57 13.66 14.16
C VAL A 942 18.22 13.59 14.88
N LEU A 943 17.44 14.67 14.82
CA LEU A 943 16.07 14.76 15.32
C LEU A 943 15.12 15.08 14.16
N GLU A 944 14.24 14.12 13.82
CA GLU A 944 13.24 14.26 12.76
C GLU A 944 11.82 14.39 13.33
N THR A 945 10.90 14.92 12.52
CA THR A 945 9.47 14.89 12.81
C THR A 945 8.82 13.89 11.87
N LEU A 946 8.09 12.92 12.42
CA LEU A 946 7.45 11.88 11.63
C LEU A 946 6.32 12.46 10.74
N PRO A 947 5.87 11.71 9.70
CA PRO A 947 4.82 12.19 8.77
C PRO A 947 3.49 12.56 9.42
N ASP A 948 3.25 12.13 10.66
CA ASP A 948 2.09 12.55 11.45
C ASP A 948 2.15 14.02 11.91
N GLY A 949 3.31 14.68 11.73
CA GLY A 949 3.54 16.08 12.04
C GLY A 949 3.64 16.42 13.52
N ARG A 950 3.54 15.42 14.42
CA ARG A 950 3.38 15.62 15.87
C ARG A 950 4.33 14.77 16.72
N THR A 951 4.96 13.76 16.12
CA THR A 951 5.88 12.86 16.82
C THR A 951 7.31 13.17 16.42
N LEU A 952 8.20 13.27 17.41
CA LEU A 952 9.64 13.42 17.21
C LEU A 952 10.33 12.08 17.30
N ARG A 953 11.35 11.90 16.45
CA ARG A 953 12.24 10.74 16.49
C ARG A 953 13.69 11.19 16.54
N LEU A 954 14.39 10.75 17.57
CA LEU A 954 15.81 10.94 17.81
C LEU A 954 16.57 9.70 17.33
N HIS A 955 17.46 9.87 16.36
CA HIS A 955 18.33 8.80 15.87
C HIS A 955 19.61 8.75 16.71
N GLU A 956 19.62 7.91 17.75
CA GLU A 956 20.72 7.82 18.72
C GLU A 956 22.08 7.49 18.07
N ALA A 957 22.09 6.67 17.02
CA ALA A 957 23.32 6.36 16.27
C ALA A 957 23.89 7.61 15.57
N LEU A 958 23.04 8.40 14.89
CA LEU A 958 23.43 9.65 14.24
C LEU A 958 23.86 10.70 15.27
N LEU A 959 23.20 10.75 16.42
CA LEU A 959 23.58 11.62 17.53
C LEU A 959 25.00 11.31 18.00
N ARG A 960 25.32 10.03 18.23
CA ARG A 960 26.67 9.63 18.66
C ARG A 960 27.72 9.96 17.61
N GLU A 961 27.42 9.70 16.34
CA GLU A 961 28.34 9.96 15.23
C GLU A 961 28.60 11.46 15.03
N GLN A 962 27.55 12.27 14.94
CA GLN A 962 27.66 13.71 14.71
C GLN A 962 28.41 14.43 15.83
N PHE A 963 28.15 14.06 17.09
CA PHE A 963 28.75 14.71 18.26
C PHE A 963 30.00 13.99 18.80
N ALA A 964 30.52 12.99 18.08
CA ALA A 964 31.69 12.20 18.45
C ALA A 964 31.64 11.61 19.89
N LEU A 965 30.47 11.14 20.30
CA LEU A 965 30.23 10.56 21.62
C LEU A 965 30.73 9.11 21.62
N ARG A 966 31.57 8.72 22.59
CA ARG A 966 32.17 7.38 22.66
C ARG A 966 31.09 6.29 22.75
N ALA A 967 31.28 5.19 22.03
CA ALA A 967 30.49 3.97 22.19
C ALA A 967 30.84 3.34 23.55
N GLY A 968 29.86 3.32 24.46
CA GLY A 968 29.92 2.61 25.73
C GLY A 968 29.29 1.23 25.59
#